data_AF-A0AAJ6UNH0-F1
#
_entry.id   AF-A0AAJ6UNH0-F1
#
_cell.length_a   1.000
_cell.length_b   1.000
_cell.length_c   1.000
_cell.angle_alpha   90.00
_cell.angle_beta   90.00
_cell.angle_gamma   90.00
#
_symmetry.space_group_name_H-M   'P 1'
#
loop_
_entity.id
_entity.type
_entity.pdbx_description
1 polymer ?
#
loop_
_entity_poly.entity_id
_entity_poly.type
_entity_poly.pdbx_seq_one_letter_code
_entity_poly.pdbx_strand_id
1 'polypeptide(L)'
;MFPALIHTITYLKGGIFGVPLFHKRESQFSIRTPWGLSFPPAYVDTHSLSRRRKIYSQEKGFRYQSMEKPESDVAIIDYLQDAPLSDSYEAALEALSSLVRQQKHGDQKTIGGKYGKLDRMRMYLKTLDLEERVAGLKIIHVAGTKGKGSTCTFCEAILRESGFRTGLFTSPHLIDVRERFRINGVDISEVKFLLYFWNCWNQLKEHETEDLPMPPLFQFLTVLAFKIFVCEQVDVSIIEVGLGGRNDSTNVIEKPVVCGITSLGMDHTETLGNTIGQIASHKAGVFKHQIPAFTVLQVSEAMDVLQENARELMVPLKVVEPLDSKALNGLKLSLSGDHQFSNAGLAVSLCKTWLQRTGNWEKLFQKDNREANLPEAFLRGLSTAHISGRAQIVHDSSSSISHVSPEVAETSGDLIFYLDGAHSPESIEACAKWFSVAVKGNNQSPSLVLSSSHNIENINVVWKNGHVQHEKCNIQEFNKISKKILLFNCMEVRDPQILLPRLVSTCASSGTFFSKAIFVPSISTYNKVTSGTSVVPSDISSKDLSWQFSLQRLWERIVHGIDTDLLEKSTKMDGAETSPHREFLYEDASNCSPSNGYFACSAVIPSLPLTIKWLRDCVRENPSLRLQVLVTGSLHLVGDVLKVIRR
;
A
#
# COMPACT_ATOMS: atom_id res chain seq x y z
N MET A 1 -32.19 -36.48 43.00
CA MET A 1 -32.07 -37.88 43.45
C MET A 1 -30.66 -38.04 44.00
N PHE A 2 -30.49 -38.41 45.27
CA PHE A 2 -29.21 -38.79 45.91
C PHE A 2 -28.86 -40.26 45.52
N PRO A 3 -27.68 -40.86 45.87
CA PRO A 3 -26.60 -40.42 46.78
C PRO A 3 -25.19 -40.45 46.09
N ALA A 4 -23.99 -40.45 46.72
CA ALA A 4 -23.55 -40.51 48.13
C ALA A 4 -22.16 -39.82 48.36
N LEU A 5 -21.98 -39.28 49.58
CA LEU A 5 -20.85 -39.32 50.56
C LEU A 5 -19.40 -39.68 50.11
N ILE A 6 -18.29 -39.29 50.79
CA ILE A 6 -17.96 -39.11 52.24
C ILE A 6 -17.06 -37.84 52.40
N HIS A 7 -17.34 -36.82 53.25
CA HIS A 7 -17.04 -36.66 54.72
C HIS A 7 -15.52 -36.49 55.04
N THR A 8 -15.00 -35.64 55.96
CA THR A 8 -15.43 -35.06 57.28
C THR A 8 -14.60 -33.74 57.55
N ILE A 9 -15.14 -32.54 57.88
CA ILE A 9 -15.52 -31.98 59.21
C ILE A 9 -14.32 -31.88 60.22
N THR A 10 -13.97 -30.79 60.97
CA THR A 10 -14.44 -29.39 61.25
C THR A 10 -13.22 -28.47 61.66
N TYR A 11 -13.09 -27.49 62.59
CA TYR A 11 -13.89 -26.92 63.72
C TYR A 11 -13.40 -25.50 64.26
N LEU A 12 -13.99 -24.38 63.80
CA LEU A 12 -14.34 -23.12 64.54
C LEU A 12 -13.33 -22.15 65.27
N LYS A 13 -13.75 -20.85 65.38
CA LYS A 13 -13.24 -19.67 66.15
C LYS A 13 -11.96 -18.96 65.62
N GLY A 14 -11.77 -17.63 65.74
CA GLY A 14 -12.70 -16.54 66.10
C GLY A 14 -12.04 -15.36 66.86
N GLY A 15 -12.13 -14.12 66.36
CA GLY A 15 -11.63 -12.89 67.04
C GLY A 15 -11.75 -11.60 66.20
N ILE A 16 -12.05 -10.45 66.84
CA ILE A 16 -12.24 -9.10 66.25
C ILE A 16 -11.64 -8.04 67.20
N PHE A 17 -11.35 -6.83 66.68
CA PHE A 17 -10.77 -5.63 67.32
C PHE A 17 -9.23 -5.64 67.47
N GLY A 18 -8.52 -4.51 67.32
CA GLY A 18 -9.00 -3.14 67.03
C GLY A 18 -7.87 -2.16 66.65
N VAL A 19 -8.24 -0.95 66.22
CA VAL A 19 -7.32 0.14 65.79
C VAL A 19 -6.77 0.90 67.00
N PRO A 20 -5.64 1.66 66.86
CA PRO A 20 -5.82 3.12 66.77
C PRO A 20 -4.84 3.85 65.81
N LEU A 21 -5.24 5.06 65.37
CA LEU A 21 -4.37 6.04 64.69
C LEU A 21 -3.61 6.90 65.72
N PHE A 22 -2.39 7.34 65.39
CA PHE A 22 -1.76 8.57 65.92
C PHE A 22 -0.70 9.13 64.93
N HIS A 23 -0.16 10.33 65.13
CA HIS A 23 -0.64 11.56 64.47
C HIS A 23 0.44 12.68 64.45
N LYS A 24 0.55 13.47 63.37
CA LYS A 24 1.44 14.67 63.20
C LYS A 24 2.97 14.34 63.14
N ARG A 25 3.90 15.24 62.75
CA ARG A 25 3.83 16.71 62.51
C ARG A 25 4.76 17.22 61.38
N GLU A 26 4.65 18.51 61.06
CA GLU A 26 5.34 19.28 60.01
C GLU A 26 6.85 19.54 60.25
N SER A 27 7.61 19.81 59.18
CA SER A 27 8.56 20.95 59.14
C SER A 27 8.98 21.33 57.71
N GLN A 28 9.12 22.63 57.46
CA GLN A 28 9.92 23.19 56.36
C GLN A 28 11.24 23.71 56.94
N PHE A 29 12.34 23.67 56.20
CA PHE A 29 13.36 24.72 56.26
C PHE A 29 14.21 24.78 54.98
N SER A 30 14.64 25.98 54.60
CA SER A 30 15.57 26.27 53.50
C SER A 30 16.95 26.61 54.07
N ILE A 31 18.04 26.29 53.35
CA ILE A 31 19.33 27.02 53.48
C ILE A 31 20.28 26.81 52.28
N ARG A 32 20.62 27.94 51.63
CA ARG A 32 21.90 28.40 51.03
C ARG A 32 22.74 27.54 50.05
N THR A 33 23.15 28.22 48.97
CA THR A 33 24.38 28.04 48.15
C THR A 33 25.54 28.87 48.78
N PRO A 34 26.64 29.35 48.12
CA PRO A 34 27.32 28.98 46.86
C PRO A 34 28.88 28.88 46.94
N TRP A 35 29.52 28.04 46.12
CA TRP A 35 30.95 28.11 45.73
C TRP A 35 31.10 27.53 44.30
N GLY A 36 32.03 27.92 43.41
CA GLY A 36 33.02 29.01 43.47
C GLY A 36 34.04 28.95 42.32
N LEU A 37 33.92 29.86 41.34
CA LEU A 37 34.87 30.30 40.27
C LEU A 37 36.26 29.62 40.11
N SER A 38 36.66 29.31 38.86
CA SER A 38 37.78 30.01 38.16
C SER A 38 38.08 29.51 36.73
N PHE A 39 38.34 30.47 35.81
CA PHE A 39 39.19 30.33 34.61
C PHE A 39 40.43 31.23 34.81
N PRO A 40 41.59 30.95 34.16
CA PRO A 40 42.30 32.01 33.41
C PRO A 40 42.94 31.44 32.08
N PRO A 41 43.76 32.16 31.26
CA PRO A 41 43.36 32.34 29.84
C PRO A 41 44.45 32.31 28.72
N ALA A 42 44.01 32.54 27.47
CA ALA A 42 44.64 33.29 26.36
C ALA A 42 46.06 32.99 25.82
N TYR A 43 46.16 32.78 24.49
CA TYR A 43 46.87 33.59 23.47
C TYR A 43 46.42 33.07 22.08
N VAL A 44 45.76 33.81 21.17
CA VAL A 44 46.23 34.92 20.29
C VAL A 44 47.27 34.48 19.24
N ASP A 45 46.84 34.38 17.97
CA ASP A 45 47.28 35.34 16.93
C ASP A 45 46.25 35.44 15.76
N THR A 46 46.60 36.13 14.67
CA THR A 46 45.68 36.91 13.83
C THR A 46 46.01 36.92 12.32
N HIS A 47 45.24 37.70 11.54
CA HIS A 47 45.28 37.89 10.07
C HIS A 47 44.71 36.72 9.22
N SER A 48 44.05 36.94 8.07
CA SER A 48 43.78 38.20 7.33
C SER A 48 42.33 38.28 6.79
N LEU A 49 41.93 39.47 6.33
CA LEU A 49 40.57 39.76 5.83
C LEU A 49 40.49 39.76 4.31
N SER A 50 39.36 39.30 3.75
CA SER A 50 38.77 39.94 2.57
C SER A 50 37.26 40.17 2.73
N ARG A 51 36.87 41.43 2.50
CA ARG A 51 35.49 41.95 2.37
C ARG A 51 35.02 41.71 0.92
N ARG A 52 33.76 41.82 0.47
CA ARG A 52 32.36 41.98 0.96
C ARG A 52 31.51 41.69 -0.31
N ARG A 53 30.23 41.33 -0.29
CA ARG A 53 29.06 42.09 0.20
C ARG A 53 27.85 41.16 0.34
N LYS A 54 27.03 41.35 1.37
CA LYS A 54 25.60 41.00 1.30
C LYS A 54 24.86 42.09 0.49
N ILE A 55 23.82 41.70 -0.23
CA ILE A 55 22.67 42.56 -0.50
C ILE A 55 21.49 41.93 0.25
N TYR A 56 20.78 42.73 1.04
CA TYR A 56 19.47 42.36 1.60
C TYR A 56 18.40 43.10 0.79
N SER A 57 17.42 42.36 0.27
CA SER A 57 16.04 42.86 0.18
C SER A 57 15.26 42.24 1.34
N GLN A 58 14.47 43.04 2.04
CA GLN A 58 13.56 42.57 3.09
C GLN A 58 12.16 42.49 2.53
N GLU A 59 11.45 41.39 2.78
CA GLU A 59 10.01 41.46 2.92
C GLU A 59 9.51 40.44 3.97
N LYS A 60 8.33 40.68 4.52
CA LYS A 60 7.77 39.98 5.68
C LYS A 60 6.74 38.95 5.18
N GLY A 61 6.53 37.79 5.81
CA GLY A 61 7.16 37.26 7.02
C GLY A 61 6.17 36.50 7.88
N PHE A 62 6.03 35.19 7.65
CA PHE A 62 5.32 34.26 8.53
C PHE A 62 6.30 33.20 9.05
N ARG A 63 6.24 32.92 10.37
CA ARG A 63 7.13 31.96 11.02
C ARG A 63 6.62 30.53 10.84
N TYR A 64 7.33 29.74 10.06
CA TYR A 64 7.53 28.34 10.43
C TYR A 64 8.71 28.26 11.40
N GLN A 65 8.54 27.51 12.48
CA GLN A 65 9.61 27.26 13.45
C GLN A 65 10.50 26.16 12.88
N SER A 66 11.77 26.46 12.63
CA SER A 66 12.70 25.52 12.02
C SER A 66 12.93 24.32 12.93
N MET A 67 12.55 23.13 12.48
CA MET A 67 13.06 21.89 13.07
C MET A 67 14.57 21.84 12.88
N GLU A 68 15.29 21.60 13.97
CA GLU A 68 16.72 21.34 13.92
C GLU A 68 16.96 20.01 13.19
N LYS A 69 17.99 19.94 12.34
CA LYS A 69 18.41 18.67 11.75
C LYS A 69 18.95 17.77 12.88
N PRO A 70 18.52 16.51 13.00
CA PRO A 70 19.12 15.61 13.98
C PRO A 70 20.57 15.29 13.57
N GLU A 71 21.47 15.25 14.55
CA GLU A 71 22.90 14.96 14.35
C GLU A 71 23.13 13.57 13.72
N SER A 72 22.16 12.66 13.86
CA SER A 72 22.16 11.34 13.24
C SER A 72 22.39 11.38 11.72
N ASP A 73 21.76 12.34 11.04
CA ASP A 73 21.81 12.36 9.57
C ASP A 73 23.16 12.87 9.05
N VAL A 74 23.93 13.59 9.88
CA VAL A 74 25.32 13.99 9.57
C VAL A 74 26.25 12.79 9.73
N ALA A 75 26.20 12.10 10.87
CA ALA A 75 27.03 10.92 11.13
C ALA A 75 26.80 9.78 10.11
N ILE A 76 25.58 9.65 9.56
CA ILE A 76 25.28 8.69 8.50
C ILE A 76 25.83 9.13 7.13
N ILE A 77 25.91 10.44 6.86
CA ILE A 77 26.54 10.96 5.63
C ILE A 77 28.05 10.72 5.65
N ASP A 78 28.71 10.90 6.80
CA ASP A 78 30.14 10.65 6.94
C ASP A 78 30.46 9.15 6.77
N TYR A 79 29.67 8.25 7.37
CA TYR A 79 29.78 6.79 7.17
C TYR A 79 29.70 6.39 5.68
N LEU A 80 28.90 7.09 4.86
CA LEU A 80 28.76 6.79 3.43
C LEU A 80 29.85 7.40 2.55
N GLN A 81 30.71 8.30 3.05
CA GLN A 81 31.85 8.80 2.28
C GLN A 81 33.04 7.81 2.31
N ASP A 82 33.17 7.04 3.38
CA ASP A 82 34.17 5.97 3.53
C ASP A 82 33.63 4.56 3.17
N ALA A 83 32.35 4.45 2.77
CA ALA A 83 31.74 3.17 2.42
C ALA A 83 32.32 2.59 1.10
N PRO A 84 32.71 1.29 1.06
CA PRO A 84 33.25 0.68 -0.15
C PRO A 84 32.21 0.58 -1.27
N LEU A 85 32.68 0.57 -2.52
CA LEU A 85 31.85 0.47 -3.74
C LEU A 85 30.96 -0.80 -3.82
N SER A 86 31.20 -1.79 -2.96
CA SER A 86 30.29 -2.94 -2.74
C SER A 86 28.92 -2.53 -2.24
N ASP A 87 28.80 -1.39 -1.55
CA ASP A 87 27.64 -1.11 -0.70
C ASP A 87 26.50 -0.38 -1.45
N SER A 88 26.63 -0.26 -2.78
CA SER A 88 25.66 0.38 -3.68
C SER A 88 24.24 -0.21 -3.61
N TYR A 89 23.25 0.60 -4.01
CA TYR A 89 21.85 0.19 -4.02
C TYR A 89 21.59 -0.97 -4.99
N GLU A 90 22.20 -0.94 -6.17
CA GLU A 90 22.19 -2.05 -7.13
C GLU A 90 22.74 -3.34 -6.52
N ALA A 91 23.88 -3.30 -5.82
CA ALA A 91 24.46 -4.47 -5.16
C ALA A 91 23.54 -5.04 -4.05
N ALA A 92 22.88 -4.17 -3.27
CA ALA A 92 21.89 -4.60 -2.28
C ALA A 92 20.67 -5.28 -2.93
N LEU A 93 20.24 -4.81 -4.12
CA LEU A 93 19.14 -5.42 -4.88
C LEU A 93 19.53 -6.76 -5.55
N GLU A 94 20.78 -6.92 -5.97
CA GLU A 94 21.30 -8.20 -6.45
C GLU A 94 21.46 -9.21 -5.30
N ALA A 95 21.98 -8.77 -4.16
CA ALA A 95 22.02 -9.54 -2.92
C ALA A 95 20.61 -10.02 -2.50
N LEU A 96 19.60 -9.13 -2.47
CA LEU A 96 18.20 -9.51 -2.25
C LEU A 96 17.65 -10.47 -3.32
N SER A 97 18.03 -10.30 -4.58
CA SER A 97 17.61 -11.19 -5.67
C SER A 97 18.20 -12.60 -5.51
N SER A 98 19.41 -12.75 -4.96
CA SER A 98 19.97 -14.06 -4.63
C SER A 98 19.15 -14.84 -3.59
N LEU A 99 18.40 -14.13 -2.73
CA LEU A 99 17.51 -14.74 -1.73
C LEU A 99 16.14 -15.17 -2.32
N VAL A 100 15.88 -14.92 -3.61
CA VAL A 100 14.66 -15.38 -4.32
C VAL A 100 14.85 -16.82 -4.76
N ARG A 101 14.30 -17.76 -3.98
CA ARG A 101 14.30 -19.18 -4.35
C ARG A 101 13.36 -19.44 -5.52
N GLN A 102 13.90 -19.97 -6.62
CA GLN A 102 13.09 -20.62 -7.65
C GLN A 102 12.43 -21.88 -7.05
N GLN A 103 11.11 -21.87 -6.89
CA GLN A 103 10.35 -23.10 -6.70
C GLN A 103 10.23 -23.83 -8.04
N LYS A 104 11.24 -24.64 -8.38
CA LYS A 104 11.08 -25.63 -9.45
C LYS A 104 10.00 -26.62 -9.01
N HIS A 105 8.99 -26.83 -9.87
CA HIS A 105 7.94 -27.81 -9.61
C HIS A 105 8.55 -29.18 -9.29
N GLY A 106 8.06 -29.81 -8.22
CA GLY A 106 8.52 -31.13 -7.74
C GLY A 106 9.65 -31.13 -6.70
N ASP A 107 10.55 -30.14 -6.68
CA ASP A 107 11.70 -30.16 -5.75
C ASP A 107 11.32 -29.53 -4.38
N GLN A 108 10.54 -30.27 -3.59
CA GLN A 108 9.98 -29.84 -2.29
C GLN A 108 11.02 -29.82 -1.16
N LYS A 109 12.25 -29.38 -1.46
CA LYS A 109 13.30 -29.11 -0.49
C LYS A 109 12.89 -27.94 0.40
N THR A 110 12.38 -28.32 1.58
CA THR A 110 12.41 -27.48 2.78
C THR A 110 13.78 -26.79 2.90
N ILE A 111 13.80 -25.60 3.51
CA ILE A 111 15.05 -24.91 3.81
C ILE A 111 15.88 -25.88 4.68
N GLY A 112 16.98 -26.38 4.11
CA GLY A 112 17.84 -27.37 4.74
C GLY A 112 18.28 -26.91 6.12
N GLY A 113 18.44 -27.90 7.01
CA GLY A 113 18.73 -27.69 8.42
C GLY A 113 17.65 -28.23 9.34
N LYS A 114 18.06 -28.48 10.58
CA LYS A 114 17.33 -29.06 11.71
C LYS A 114 16.14 -28.22 12.20
N TYR A 115 16.09 -26.95 11.85
CA TYR A 115 15.23 -25.96 12.50
C TYR A 115 13.96 -25.61 11.70
N GLY A 116 12.86 -25.36 12.42
CA GLY A 116 11.62 -24.84 11.83
C GLY A 116 11.77 -23.39 11.34
N LYS A 117 10.79 -22.92 10.55
CA LYS A 117 10.83 -21.56 9.99
C LYS A 117 10.82 -20.47 11.07
N LEU A 118 9.98 -20.60 12.10
CA LEU A 118 9.94 -19.64 13.21
C LEU A 118 11.16 -19.75 14.12
N ASP A 119 11.78 -20.93 14.20
CA ASP A 119 12.95 -21.15 15.04
C ASP A 119 14.18 -20.50 14.41
N ARG A 120 14.37 -20.66 13.09
CA ARG A 120 15.34 -19.84 12.33
C ARG A 120 15.05 -18.34 12.45
N MET A 121 13.78 -17.90 12.40
CA MET A 121 13.46 -16.47 12.63
C MET A 121 13.94 -15.96 14.00
N ARG A 122 13.79 -16.74 15.08
CA ARG A 122 14.38 -16.36 16.39
C ARG A 122 15.91 -16.36 16.34
N MET A 123 16.52 -17.37 15.72
CA MET A 123 17.99 -17.43 15.56
C MET A 123 18.53 -16.23 14.77
N TYR A 124 17.88 -15.79 13.69
CA TYR A 124 18.28 -14.59 12.94
C TYR A 124 18.11 -13.30 13.77
N LEU A 125 17.07 -13.19 14.60
CA LEU A 125 16.93 -12.06 15.54
C LEU A 125 18.01 -12.09 16.63
N LYS A 126 18.42 -13.28 17.08
CA LYS A 126 19.49 -13.47 18.06
C LYS A 126 20.86 -13.06 17.51
N THR A 127 21.18 -13.50 16.29
CA THR A 127 22.41 -13.14 15.56
C THR A 127 22.59 -11.62 15.41
N LEU A 128 21.49 -10.85 15.40
CA LEU A 128 21.49 -9.41 15.15
C LEU A 128 21.26 -8.53 16.39
N ASP A 129 21.24 -9.12 17.59
CA ASP A 129 20.89 -8.47 18.85
C ASP A 129 19.53 -7.74 18.80
N LEU A 130 18.50 -8.46 18.34
CA LEU A 130 17.15 -7.92 18.15
C LEU A 130 16.06 -8.57 19.02
N GLU A 131 16.29 -9.71 19.68
CA GLU A 131 15.24 -10.45 20.40
C GLU A 131 14.51 -9.59 21.45
N GLU A 132 15.24 -9.00 22.42
CA GLU A 132 14.64 -8.14 23.44
C GLU A 132 14.11 -6.82 22.86
N ARG A 133 14.81 -6.26 21.87
CA ARG A 133 14.49 -4.97 21.26
C ARG A 133 13.18 -5.03 20.46
N VAL A 134 12.93 -6.15 19.77
CA VAL A 134 11.67 -6.45 19.07
C VAL A 134 10.55 -6.72 20.07
N ALA A 135 10.82 -7.41 21.19
CA ALA A 135 9.85 -7.57 22.27
C ALA A 135 9.44 -6.23 22.93
N GLY A 136 10.28 -5.18 22.79
CA GLY A 136 9.97 -3.82 23.21
C GLY A 136 8.96 -3.09 22.31
N LEU A 137 8.86 -3.41 21.01
CA LEU A 137 8.02 -2.69 20.03
C LEU A 137 6.52 -2.80 20.34
N LYS A 138 5.75 -1.72 20.08
CA LYS A 138 4.29 -1.71 20.28
C LYS A 138 3.57 -2.06 18.99
N ILE A 139 3.53 -3.36 18.70
CA ILE A 139 3.13 -3.88 17.39
C ILE A 139 1.60 -3.99 17.20
N ILE A 140 1.11 -3.58 16.02
CA ILE A 140 -0.19 -3.97 15.45
C ILE A 140 0.09 -5.01 14.36
N HIS A 141 -0.49 -6.21 14.48
CA HIS A 141 -0.17 -7.34 13.58
C HIS A 141 -1.40 -7.77 12.78
N VAL A 142 -1.32 -7.74 11.43
CA VAL A 142 -2.51 -7.86 10.56
C VAL A 142 -2.36 -9.01 9.55
N ALA A 143 -3.21 -10.03 9.71
CA ALA A 143 -3.41 -11.13 8.75
C ALA A 143 -4.70 -10.96 7.95
N GLY A 144 -4.94 -11.88 7.01
CA GLY A 144 -6.13 -11.89 6.15
C GLY A 144 -5.83 -12.33 4.72
N THR A 145 -6.85 -12.44 3.87
CA THR A 145 -6.66 -12.67 2.43
C THR A 145 -6.56 -11.31 1.71
N LYS A 146 -7.67 -10.58 1.60
CA LYS A 146 -7.74 -9.26 0.94
C LYS A 146 -7.91 -8.15 1.98
N GLY A 147 -7.40 -6.94 1.70
CA GLY A 147 -7.55 -5.76 2.56
C GLY A 147 -6.40 -5.46 3.53
N LYS A 148 -5.52 -6.44 3.83
CA LYS A 148 -4.36 -6.30 4.75
C LYS A 148 -3.60 -4.96 4.60
N GLY A 149 -2.88 -4.76 3.50
CA GLY A 149 -2.15 -3.51 3.23
C GLY A 149 -3.00 -2.24 3.31
N SER A 150 -4.28 -2.25 2.90
CA SER A 150 -5.19 -1.10 3.10
C SER A 150 -5.41 -0.81 4.58
N THR A 151 -5.76 -1.83 5.37
CA THR A 151 -5.95 -1.73 6.82
C THR A 151 -4.67 -1.23 7.50
N CYS A 152 -3.51 -1.76 7.12
CA CYS A 152 -2.23 -1.30 7.66
C CYS A 152 -1.91 0.15 7.29
N THR A 153 -2.24 0.59 6.06
CA THR A 153 -2.04 1.97 5.60
C THR A 153 -2.99 2.94 6.32
N PHE A 154 -4.24 2.55 6.57
CA PHE A 154 -5.15 3.32 7.42
C PHE A 154 -4.65 3.39 8.88
N CYS A 155 -4.12 2.29 9.44
CA CYS A 155 -3.55 2.30 10.78
C CYS A 155 -2.34 3.23 10.91
N GLU A 156 -1.43 3.22 9.92
CA GLU A 156 -0.31 4.16 9.82
C GLU A 156 -0.82 5.60 9.85
N ALA A 157 -1.71 5.95 8.92
CA ALA A 157 -2.16 7.32 8.78
C ALA A 157 -2.93 7.82 10.01
N ILE A 158 -3.80 7.00 10.61
CA ILE A 158 -4.53 7.35 11.84
C ILE A 158 -3.56 7.64 13.00
N LEU A 159 -2.53 6.82 13.19
CA LEU A 159 -1.62 6.98 14.33
C LEU A 159 -0.58 8.10 14.10
N ARG A 160 -0.12 8.29 12.86
CA ARG A 160 0.69 9.45 12.48
C ARG A 160 -0.06 10.77 12.64
N GLU A 161 -1.31 10.84 12.18
CA GLU A 161 -2.19 12.01 12.40
C GLU A 161 -2.59 12.21 13.88
N SER A 162 -2.40 11.18 14.72
CA SER A 162 -2.51 11.24 16.18
C SER A 162 -1.18 11.61 16.88
N GLY A 163 -0.12 11.89 16.13
CA GLY A 163 1.16 12.39 16.63
C GLY A 163 2.24 11.34 16.93
N PHE A 164 2.02 10.06 16.59
CA PHE A 164 3.00 8.99 16.83
C PHE A 164 3.99 8.82 15.69
N ARG A 165 5.23 8.44 16.03
CA ARG A 165 6.21 7.96 15.07
C ARG A 165 5.83 6.56 14.59
N THR A 166 5.49 6.43 13.32
CA THR A 166 5.00 5.17 12.73
C THR A 166 6.12 4.43 12.00
N GLY A 167 6.15 3.10 12.16
CA GLY A 167 6.81 2.17 11.26
C GLY A 167 5.77 1.25 10.61
N LEU A 168 5.77 1.12 9.29
CA LEU A 168 4.81 0.28 8.55
C LEU A 168 5.56 -0.71 7.63
N PHE A 169 5.31 -2.01 7.83
CA PHE A 169 5.82 -3.09 6.98
C PHE A 169 4.71 -3.72 6.14
N THR A 170 4.89 -3.76 4.82
CA THR A 170 3.88 -4.22 3.84
C THR A 170 4.45 -5.14 2.75
N SER A 171 3.58 -5.91 2.09
CA SER A 171 4.00 -6.82 1.01
C SER A 171 2.90 -7.14 -0.03
N PRO A 172 3.27 -7.33 -1.32
CA PRO A 172 4.56 -7.03 -1.94
C PRO A 172 4.77 -5.51 -2.16
N HIS A 173 5.94 -5.13 -2.67
CA HIS A 173 6.14 -3.81 -3.28
C HIS A 173 5.58 -3.78 -4.72
N LEU A 174 5.49 -2.58 -5.29
CA LEU A 174 4.99 -2.32 -6.63
C LEU A 174 6.09 -1.91 -7.62
N ILE A 175 6.99 -1.01 -7.21
CA ILE A 175 8.06 -0.42 -8.04
C ILE A 175 9.45 -0.69 -7.44
N ASP A 176 9.61 -0.46 -6.14
CA ASP A 176 10.89 -0.39 -5.44
C ASP A 176 10.83 -1.08 -4.05
N VAL A 177 11.92 -1.71 -3.59
CA VAL A 177 11.89 -2.50 -2.34
C VAL A 177 11.65 -1.68 -1.07
N ARG A 178 11.99 -0.38 -1.08
CA ARG A 178 11.82 0.53 0.05
C ARG A 178 10.36 0.80 0.39
N GLU A 179 9.43 0.60 -0.55
CA GLU A 179 7.97 0.65 -0.30
C GLU A 179 7.50 -0.29 0.80
N ARG A 180 8.26 -1.36 1.07
CA ARG A 180 7.95 -2.32 2.13
C ARG A 180 8.23 -1.77 3.52
N PHE A 181 8.95 -0.64 3.65
CA PHE A 181 9.42 -0.10 4.92
C PHE A 181 9.14 1.40 4.96
N ARG A 182 8.03 1.80 5.58
CA ARG A 182 7.67 3.21 5.75
C ARG A 182 7.94 3.71 7.15
N ILE A 183 8.46 4.93 7.25
CA ILE A 183 8.58 5.69 8.50
C ILE A 183 7.77 6.98 8.32
N ASN A 184 6.83 7.25 9.22
CA ASN A 184 5.94 8.42 9.15
C ASN A 184 5.27 8.59 7.76
N GLY A 185 4.76 7.49 7.20
CA GLY A 185 4.07 7.46 5.91
C GLY A 185 4.96 7.51 4.66
N VAL A 186 6.26 7.78 4.81
CA VAL A 186 7.23 7.92 3.71
C VAL A 186 8.08 6.65 3.60
N ASP A 187 8.34 6.18 2.37
CA ASP A 187 9.23 5.05 2.10
C ASP A 187 10.66 5.36 2.61
N ILE A 188 11.35 4.38 3.21
CA ILE A 188 12.68 4.59 3.79
C ILE A 188 13.68 5.13 2.74
N SER A 189 14.45 6.16 3.11
CA SER A 189 15.50 6.72 2.25
C SER A 189 16.57 5.68 1.89
N GLU A 190 17.13 5.74 0.68
CA GLU A 190 18.19 4.84 0.20
C GLU A 190 19.36 4.69 1.17
N VAL A 191 19.86 5.82 1.66
CA VAL A 191 20.92 5.96 2.68
C VAL A 191 20.65 5.08 3.90
N LYS A 192 19.47 5.23 4.53
CA LYS A 192 19.07 4.46 5.72
C LYS A 192 18.76 3.00 5.37
N PHE A 193 18.20 2.73 4.20
CA PHE A 193 17.98 1.37 3.72
C PHE A 193 19.31 0.62 3.61
N LEU A 194 20.32 1.19 2.95
CA LEU A 194 21.65 0.59 2.77
C LEU A 194 22.35 0.35 4.10
N LEU A 195 22.35 1.35 5.00
CA LEU A 195 22.93 1.24 6.34
C LEU A 195 22.37 0.04 7.12
N TYR A 196 21.03 -0.09 7.18
CA TYR A 196 20.41 -1.21 7.90
C TYR A 196 20.49 -2.53 7.12
N PHE A 197 20.46 -2.48 5.78
CA PHE A 197 20.60 -3.64 4.91
C PHE A 197 21.95 -4.32 5.11
N TRP A 198 23.07 -3.60 4.93
CA TRP A 198 24.41 -4.18 5.04
C TRP A 198 24.77 -4.56 6.47
N ASN A 199 24.31 -3.79 7.47
CA ASN A 199 24.45 -4.18 8.86
C ASN A 199 23.77 -5.53 9.15
N CYS A 200 22.55 -5.77 8.63
CA CYS A 200 21.89 -7.07 8.74
C CYS A 200 22.55 -8.15 7.89
N TRP A 201 22.91 -7.85 6.64
CA TRP A 201 23.46 -8.80 5.68
C TRP A 201 24.79 -9.38 6.17
N ASN A 202 25.73 -8.54 6.58
CA ASN A 202 27.09 -8.97 6.93
C ASN A 202 27.07 -9.87 8.18
N GLN A 203 26.39 -9.46 9.26
CA GLN A 203 26.21 -10.28 10.46
C GLN A 203 25.51 -11.62 10.18
N LEU A 204 24.45 -11.63 9.36
CA LEU A 204 23.77 -12.89 8.99
C LEU A 204 24.64 -13.80 8.11
N LYS A 205 25.54 -13.22 7.31
CA LYS A 205 26.45 -13.93 6.41
C LYS A 205 27.68 -14.48 7.13
N GLU A 206 28.23 -13.76 8.10
CA GLU A 206 29.31 -14.20 8.99
C GLU A 206 28.89 -15.38 9.88
N HIS A 207 27.60 -15.43 10.24
CA HIS A 207 26.99 -16.52 11.01
C HIS A 207 26.24 -17.57 10.16
N GLU A 208 26.45 -17.61 8.85
CA GLU A 208 25.82 -18.60 7.96
C GLU A 208 26.37 -20.02 8.22
N THR A 209 25.48 -21.00 8.34
CA THR A 209 25.83 -22.43 8.52
C THR A 209 24.87 -23.32 7.72
N GLU A 210 25.17 -24.62 7.59
CA GLU A 210 24.26 -25.58 6.92
C GLU A 210 22.89 -25.68 7.60
N ASP A 211 22.84 -25.53 8.93
CA ASP A 211 21.61 -25.56 9.73
C ASP A 211 20.88 -24.20 9.79
N LEU A 212 21.62 -23.10 9.65
CA LEU A 212 21.14 -21.72 9.60
C LEU A 212 21.68 -21.02 8.34
N PRO A 213 21.17 -21.37 7.14
CA PRO A 213 21.56 -20.69 5.90
C PRO A 213 21.00 -19.27 5.85
N MET A 214 21.49 -18.43 4.92
CA MET A 214 20.99 -17.07 4.71
C MET A 214 19.45 -17.06 4.53
N PRO A 215 18.73 -16.17 5.24
CA PRO A 215 17.27 -16.16 5.24
C PRO A 215 16.69 -15.87 3.84
N PRO A 216 15.83 -16.74 3.29
CA PRO A 216 15.11 -16.47 2.03
C PRO A 216 14.35 -15.15 2.06
N LEU A 217 14.19 -14.49 0.91
CA LEU A 217 13.87 -13.06 0.78
C LEU A 217 12.87 -12.50 1.83
N PHE A 218 11.70 -13.12 2.00
CA PHE A 218 10.70 -12.59 2.94
C PHE A 218 11.07 -12.75 4.44
N GLN A 219 11.89 -13.75 4.80
CA GLN A 219 12.47 -13.85 6.15
C GLN A 219 13.48 -12.71 6.36
N PHE A 220 14.40 -12.47 5.41
CA PHE A 220 15.36 -11.36 5.51
C PHE A 220 14.67 -10.01 5.59
N LEU A 221 13.69 -9.73 4.71
CA LEU A 221 12.94 -8.47 4.74
C LEU A 221 12.15 -8.29 6.04
N THR A 222 11.63 -9.37 6.65
CA THR A 222 10.96 -9.29 7.96
C THR A 222 11.96 -8.89 9.06
N VAL A 223 13.15 -9.50 9.08
CA VAL A 223 14.22 -9.17 10.04
C VAL A 223 14.73 -7.73 9.84
N LEU A 224 14.88 -7.30 8.59
CA LEU A 224 15.26 -5.93 8.24
C LEU A 224 14.21 -4.90 8.69
N ALA A 225 12.91 -5.21 8.59
CA ALA A 225 11.85 -4.34 9.10
C ALA A 225 11.97 -4.13 10.61
N PHE A 226 12.23 -5.21 11.36
CA PHE A 226 12.48 -5.12 12.79
C PHE A 226 13.73 -4.29 13.10
N LYS A 227 14.85 -4.49 12.38
CA LYS A 227 16.06 -3.66 12.54
C LYS A 227 15.76 -2.17 12.32
N ILE A 228 15.08 -1.85 11.21
CA ILE A 228 14.67 -0.49 10.85
C ILE A 228 13.83 0.12 11.97
N PHE A 229 12.75 -0.52 12.41
CA PHE A 229 11.84 0.06 13.40
C PHE A 229 12.45 0.17 14.81
N VAL A 230 13.38 -0.71 15.15
CA VAL A 230 14.16 -0.66 16.40
C VAL A 230 15.21 0.45 16.38
N CYS A 231 15.90 0.66 15.26
CA CYS A 231 16.91 1.73 15.12
C CYS A 231 16.27 3.11 14.91
N GLU A 232 15.18 3.19 14.14
CA GLU A 232 14.35 4.38 13.94
C GLU A 232 13.32 4.59 15.07
N GLN A 233 13.46 3.91 16.22
CA GLN A 233 12.75 4.17 17.49
C GLN A 233 11.26 4.55 17.30
N VAL A 234 10.51 3.71 16.58
CA VAL A 234 9.10 4.01 16.26
C VAL A 234 8.20 3.73 17.48
N ASP A 235 7.23 4.61 17.73
CA ASP A 235 6.25 4.41 18.80
C ASP A 235 5.36 3.20 18.50
N VAL A 236 4.96 3.05 17.25
CA VAL A 236 4.11 1.96 16.74
C VAL A 236 4.74 1.28 15.53
N SER A 237 4.67 -0.05 15.49
CA SER A 237 5.01 -0.84 14.30
C SER A 237 3.76 -1.55 13.77
N ILE A 238 3.33 -1.22 12.56
CA ILE A 238 2.21 -1.84 11.88
C ILE A 238 2.76 -2.89 10.91
N ILE A 239 2.45 -4.17 11.13
CA ILE A 239 3.07 -5.31 10.45
C ILE A 239 2.03 -6.10 9.67
N GLU A 240 2.10 -6.05 8.33
CA GLU A 240 1.37 -6.95 7.44
C GLU A 240 2.01 -8.35 7.42
N VAL A 241 1.18 -9.37 7.61
CA VAL A 241 1.55 -10.78 7.45
C VAL A 241 1.72 -11.12 5.97
N GLY A 242 2.82 -11.78 5.61
CA GLY A 242 3.08 -12.19 4.22
C GLY A 242 2.14 -13.28 3.74
N LEU A 243 2.33 -14.51 4.22
CA LEU A 243 1.56 -15.67 3.78
C LEU A 243 1.03 -16.52 4.95
N GLY A 244 -0.28 -16.77 4.95
CA GLY A 244 -0.95 -17.50 6.03
C GLY A 244 -1.05 -16.67 7.30
N GLY A 245 -0.25 -17.02 8.31
CA GLY A 245 -0.26 -16.43 9.66
C GLY A 245 0.56 -17.28 10.63
N ARG A 246 0.04 -18.44 11.04
CA ARG A 246 0.64 -19.43 11.95
C ARG A 246 2.14 -19.66 11.68
N ASN A 247 2.50 -19.89 10.42
CA ASN A 247 3.86 -20.15 9.96
C ASN A 247 4.44 -18.98 9.12
N ASP A 248 3.89 -17.76 9.24
CA ASP A 248 4.47 -16.59 8.56
C ASP A 248 5.75 -16.11 9.25
N SER A 249 6.64 -15.44 8.50
CA SER A 249 7.90 -14.92 9.08
C SER A 249 7.64 -13.90 10.18
N THR A 250 6.60 -13.09 10.03
CA THR A 250 6.21 -12.08 11.03
C THR A 250 5.69 -12.70 12.33
N ASN A 251 5.25 -13.97 12.33
CA ASN A 251 4.63 -14.58 13.51
C ASN A 251 5.61 -14.96 14.64
N VAL A 252 6.90 -14.64 14.47
CA VAL A 252 7.90 -14.57 15.55
C VAL A 252 7.55 -13.50 16.61
N ILE A 253 6.66 -12.55 16.29
CA ILE A 253 6.09 -11.60 17.25
C ILE A 253 5.27 -12.36 18.32
N GLU A 254 5.74 -12.35 19.56
CA GLU A 254 5.08 -13.09 20.65
C GLU A 254 3.98 -12.30 21.36
N LYS A 255 4.15 -10.98 21.50
CA LYS A 255 3.27 -10.09 22.31
C LYS A 255 2.90 -8.80 21.55
N PRO A 256 2.14 -8.89 20.45
CA PRO A 256 1.59 -7.70 19.80
C PRO A 256 0.58 -7.01 20.73
N VAL A 257 0.36 -5.71 20.54
CA VAL A 257 -0.61 -4.95 21.34
C VAL A 257 -2.04 -5.35 20.98
N VAL A 258 -2.30 -5.59 19.70
CA VAL A 258 -3.59 -6.01 19.13
C VAL A 258 -3.37 -6.70 17.78
N CYS A 259 -4.19 -7.71 17.45
CA CYS A 259 -4.17 -8.41 16.18
C CYS A 259 -5.38 -8.07 15.29
N GLY A 260 -5.21 -8.09 13.97
CA GLY A 260 -6.27 -7.86 12.98
C GLY A 260 -6.38 -8.99 11.96
N ILE A 261 -7.61 -9.39 11.61
CA ILE A 261 -7.92 -10.31 10.51
C ILE A 261 -8.79 -9.57 9.49
N THR A 262 -8.24 -9.26 8.32
CA THR A 262 -9.01 -8.68 7.21
C THR A 262 -9.86 -9.76 6.50
N SER A 263 -10.59 -9.40 5.45
CA SER A 263 -11.47 -10.34 4.72
C SER A 263 -10.75 -11.63 4.30
N LEU A 264 -11.37 -12.77 4.64
CA LEU A 264 -10.92 -14.11 4.28
C LEU A 264 -11.62 -14.59 3.00
N GLY A 265 -10.88 -15.36 2.22
CA GLY A 265 -11.28 -15.84 0.89
C GLY A 265 -10.21 -16.78 0.33
N MET A 266 -10.56 -17.52 -0.73
CA MET A 266 -9.69 -18.50 -1.35
C MET A 266 -8.50 -17.82 -2.04
N ASP A 267 -7.28 -18.07 -1.55
CA ASP A 267 -6.04 -17.66 -2.20
C ASP A 267 -4.89 -18.52 -1.65
N HIS A 268 -3.88 -18.80 -2.48
CA HIS A 268 -2.74 -19.69 -2.15
C HIS A 268 -3.15 -21.08 -1.64
N THR A 269 -4.18 -21.70 -2.25
CA THR A 269 -4.74 -23.00 -1.83
C THR A 269 -3.70 -24.11 -1.75
N GLU A 270 -2.76 -24.15 -2.70
CA GLU A 270 -1.60 -25.04 -2.75
C GLU A 270 -0.74 -25.05 -1.46
N THR A 271 -0.77 -23.96 -0.67
CA THR A 271 0.05 -23.78 0.54
C THR A 271 -0.78 -23.62 1.82
N LEU A 272 -2.04 -23.16 1.72
CA LEU A 272 -2.90 -22.84 2.87
C LEU A 272 -4.11 -23.78 3.03
N GLY A 273 -4.31 -24.71 2.08
CA GLY A 273 -5.43 -25.65 2.07
C GLY A 273 -6.53 -25.27 1.08
N ASN A 274 -7.40 -26.24 0.80
CA ASN A 274 -8.43 -26.18 -0.23
C ASN A 274 -9.83 -25.77 0.31
N THR A 275 -9.94 -25.39 1.58
CA THR A 275 -11.18 -24.86 2.18
C THR A 275 -10.93 -23.53 2.90
N ILE A 276 -12.00 -22.74 3.11
CA ILE A 276 -11.91 -21.45 3.81
C ILE A 276 -11.46 -21.65 5.27
N GLY A 277 -11.91 -22.72 5.93
CA GLY A 277 -11.55 -23.06 7.31
C GLY A 277 -10.07 -23.42 7.48
N GLN A 278 -9.46 -24.10 6.49
CA GLN A 278 -8.02 -24.35 6.48
C GLN A 278 -7.23 -23.03 6.36
N ILE A 279 -7.64 -22.17 5.42
CA ILE A 279 -7.08 -20.83 5.20
C ILE A 279 -7.27 -19.94 6.45
N ALA A 280 -8.41 -20.05 7.13
CA ALA A 280 -8.72 -19.34 8.38
C ALA A 280 -7.87 -19.86 9.54
N SER A 281 -7.68 -21.17 9.71
CA SER A 281 -6.82 -21.76 10.76
C SER A 281 -5.35 -21.36 10.61
N HIS A 282 -4.88 -21.22 9.36
CA HIS A 282 -3.58 -20.63 9.07
C HIS A 282 -3.51 -19.15 9.46
N LYS A 283 -4.56 -18.35 9.22
CA LYS A 283 -4.55 -16.90 9.52
C LYS A 283 -4.79 -16.60 11.00
N ALA A 284 -5.62 -17.38 11.68
CA ALA A 284 -5.88 -17.32 13.11
C ALA A 284 -4.61 -17.54 13.95
N GLY A 285 -3.59 -18.22 13.41
CA GLY A 285 -2.32 -18.45 14.12
C GLY A 285 -1.48 -17.20 14.44
N VAL A 286 -1.93 -15.99 14.07
CA VAL A 286 -1.37 -14.71 14.60
C VAL A 286 -2.01 -14.27 15.91
N PHE A 287 -3.08 -14.93 16.35
CA PHE A 287 -3.64 -14.75 17.69
C PHE A 287 -2.62 -15.18 18.75
N LYS A 288 -2.63 -14.46 19.88
CA LYS A 288 -1.71 -14.68 21.01
C LYS A 288 -2.50 -14.60 22.29
N HIS A 289 -2.09 -15.36 23.30
CA HIS A 289 -2.85 -15.58 24.53
C HIS A 289 -3.27 -14.26 25.19
N GLN A 290 -4.59 -14.08 25.42
CA GLN A 290 -5.19 -12.87 26.01
C GLN A 290 -4.92 -11.52 25.29
N ILE A 291 -4.36 -11.53 24.08
CA ILE A 291 -4.21 -10.31 23.25
C ILE A 291 -5.52 -10.09 22.49
N PRO A 292 -6.13 -8.89 22.51
CA PRO A 292 -7.37 -8.62 21.78
C PRO A 292 -7.16 -8.72 20.27
N ALA A 293 -8.20 -9.18 19.58
CA ALA A 293 -8.20 -9.30 18.14
C ALA A 293 -9.48 -8.74 17.52
N PHE A 294 -9.36 -8.24 16.30
CA PHE A 294 -10.49 -7.72 15.53
C PHE A 294 -10.56 -8.40 14.17
N THR A 295 -11.76 -8.72 13.72
CA THR A 295 -12.03 -9.22 12.36
C THR A 295 -13.12 -8.39 11.72
N VAL A 296 -13.09 -8.26 10.40
CA VAL A 296 -14.29 -7.90 9.63
C VAL A 296 -15.29 -9.07 9.62
N LEU A 297 -16.52 -8.85 9.15
CA LEU A 297 -17.47 -9.93 8.87
C LEU A 297 -16.85 -10.97 7.90
N GLN A 298 -17.01 -12.26 8.20
CA GLN A 298 -16.50 -13.37 7.41
C GLN A 298 -17.65 -14.33 7.03
N VAL A 299 -17.42 -15.24 6.09
CA VAL A 299 -18.30 -16.41 5.90
C VAL A 299 -18.22 -17.35 7.11
N SER A 300 -19.26 -18.15 7.37
CA SER A 300 -19.37 -19.00 8.56
C SER A 300 -18.15 -19.90 8.79
N GLU A 301 -17.74 -20.69 7.80
CA GLU A 301 -16.57 -21.60 7.90
C GLU A 301 -15.29 -20.87 8.36
N ALA A 302 -15.11 -19.61 7.98
CA ALA A 302 -14.02 -18.77 8.48
C ALA A 302 -14.28 -18.28 9.90
N MET A 303 -15.48 -17.74 10.16
CA MET A 303 -15.85 -17.15 11.44
C MET A 303 -15.81 -18.16 12.59
N ASP A 304 -16.30 -19.39 12.36
CA ASP A 304 -16.31 -20.48 13.33
C ASP A 304 -14.89 -20.86 13.75
N VAL A 305 -13.96 -20.96 12.78
CA VAL A 305 -12.55 -21.25 13.03
C VAL A 305 -11.84 -20.09 13.75
N LEU A 306 -12.17 -18.83 13.43
CA LEU A 306 -11.66 -17.67 14.17
C LEU A 306 -12.18 -17.64 15.61
N GLN A 307 -13.47 -17.93 15.85
CA GLN A 307 -14.04 -18.01 17.19
C GLN A 307 -13.39 -19.14 18.00
N GLU A 308 -13.15 -20.30 17.41
CA GLU A 308 -12.53 -21.43 18.10
C GLU A 308 -11.08 -21.15 18.51
N ASN A 309 -10.24 -20.68 17.58
CA ASN A 309 -8.85 -20.31 17.89
C ASN A 309 -8.80 -19.16 18.92
N ALA A 310 -9.79 -18.25 18.92
CA ALA A 310 -9.89 -17.21 19.93
C ALA A 310 -10.31 -17.75 21.30
N ARG A 311 -11.21 -18.73 21.35
CA ARG A 311 -11.66 -19.43 22.56
C ARG A 311 -10.51 -20.20 23.22
N GLU A 312 -9.76 -20.99 22.44
CA GLU A 312 -8.58 -21.73 22.90
C GLU A 312 -7.51 -20.80 23.52
N LEU A 313 -7.29 -19.62 22.93
CA LEU A 313 -6.27 -18.66 23.34
C LEU A 313 -6.77 -17.59 24.33
N MET A 314 -8.03 -17.67 24.79
CA MET A 314 -8.70 -16.64 25.59
C MET A 314 -8.57 -15.22 25.02
N VAL A 315 -8.63 -15.10 23.70
CA VAL A 315 -8.51 -13.85 22.93
C VAL A 315 -9.85 -13.10 22.93
N PRO A 316 -9.87 -11.82 23.35
CA PRO A 316 -11.01 -10.94 23.14
C PRO A 316 -11.20 -10.61 21.64
N LEU A 317 -11.77 -11.55 20.88
CA LEU A 317 -12.11 -11.39 19.47
C LEU A 317 -13.40 -10.57 19.33
N LYS A 318 -13.39 -9.55 18.47
CA LYS A 318 -14.58 -8.80 18.08
C LYS A 318 -14.73 -8.74 16.56
N VAL A 319 -15.95 -8.93 16.08
CA VAL A 319 -16.33 -8.58 14.71
C VAL A 319 -16.55 -7.07 14.62
N VAL A 320 -16.12 -6.47 13.51
CA VAL A 320 -16.17 -5.03 13.25
C VAL A 320 -17.01 -4.77 12.02
N GLU A 321 -18.01 -3.92 12.18
CA GLU A 321 -18.85 -3.45 11.08
C GLU A 321 -18.10 -2.51 10.14
N PRO A 322 -18.48 -2.44 8.85
CA PRO A 322 -17.97 -1.42 7.94
C PRO A 322 -18.22 0.00 8.50
N LEU A 323 -17.24 0.88 8.33
CA LEU A 323 -17.36 2.27 8.78
C LEU A 323 -18.50 2.99 8.03
N ASP A 324 -19.48 3.55 8.74
CA ASP A 324 -20.51 4.38 8.11
C ASP A 324 -19.88 5.63 7.52
N SER A 325 -20.13 5.85 6.23
CA SER A 325 -19.91 7.11 5.50
C SER A 325 -20.25 8.38 6.29
N LYS A 326 -21.31 8.38 7.10
CA LYS A 326 -21.73 9.53 7.91
C LYS A 326 -20.73 9.88 9.00
N ALA A 327 -20.04 8.88 9.56
CA ALA A 327 -19.03 9.09 10.60
C ALA A 327 -17.79 9.84 10.08
N LEU A 328 -17.63 9.97 8.75
CA LEU A 328 -16.58 10.77 8.13
C LEU A 328 -16.86 12.29 8.11
N ASN A 329 -18.03 12.74 8.59
CA ASN A 329 -18.41 14.16 8.67
C ASN A 329 -18.27 14.93 7.34
N GLY A 330 -18.57 14.27 6.22
CA GLY A 330 -18.48 14.86 4.87
C GLY A 330 -17.13 14.67 4.17
N LEU A 331 -16.10 14.19 4.87
CA LEU A 331 -14.86 13.72 4.24
C LEU A 331 -15.11 12.41 3.49
N LYS A 332 -14.20 12.08 2.57
CA LYS A 332 -14.17 10.79 1.86
C LYS A 332 -12.98 9.98 2.36
N LEU A 333 -13.08 8.64 2.29
CA LEU A 333 -11.90 7.79 2.41
C LEU A 333 -10.95 8.10 1.25
N SER A 334 -9.65 8.15 1.53
CA SER A 334 -8.61 8.31 0.50
C SER A 334 -8.54 7.10 -0.44
N LEU A 335 -8.73 5.89 0.10
CA LEU A 335 -8.75 4.66 -0.66
C LEU A 335 -10.16 4.38 -1.18
N SER A 336 -10.29 4.20 -2.50
CA SER A 336 -11.58 4.03 -3.16
C SER A 336 -12.08 2.57 -3.20
N GLY A 337 -13.40 2.41 -3.27
CA GLY A 337 -14.13 1.14 -3.38
C GLY A 337 -14.75 0.67 -2.07
N ASP A 338 -15.94 0.07 -2.14
CA ASP A 338 -16.81 -0.22 -0.98
C ASP A 338 -16.15 -1.07 0.10
N HIS A 339 -15.28 -2.00 -0.31
CA HIS A 339 -14.50 -2.86 0.58
C HIS A 339 -13.54 -2.07 1.51
N GLN A 340 -13.18 -0.84 1.16
CA GLN A 340 -12.32 0.00 1.99
C GLN A 340 -13.03 0.50 3.26
N PHE A 341 -14.36 0.61 3.30
CA PHE A 341 -15.09 0.94 4.54
C PHE A 341 -14.94 -0.16 5.60
N SER A 342 -14.84 -1.42 5.16
CA SER A 342 -14.57 -2.57 6.03
C SER A 342 -13.11 -2.56 6.54
N ASN A 343 -12.14 -2.28 5.66
CA ASN A 343 -10.74 -2.10 6.05
C ASN A 343 -10.54 -0.91 7.00
N ALA A 344 -11.26 0.20 6.78
CA ALA A 344 -11.24 1.41 7.61
C ALA A 344 -11.84 1.16 9.01
N GLY A 345 -13.01 0.51 9.10
CA GLY A 345 -13.62 0.15 10.39
C GLY A 345 -12.71 -0.72 11.24
N LEU A 346 -12.07 -1.73 10.63
CA LEU A 346 -11.06 -2.56 11.27
C LEU A 346 -9.84 -1.73 11.72
N ALA A 347 -9.30 -0.86 10.85
CA ALA A 347 -8.16 -0.01 11.19
C ALA A 347 -8.44 0.94 12.37
N VAL A 348 -9.63 1.57 12.40
CA VAL A 348 -10.11 2.38 13.52
C VAL A 348 -10.14 1.58 14.82
N SER A 349 -10.63 0.34 14.78
CA SER A 349 -10.75 -0.54 15.96
C SER A 349 -9.38 -0.99 16.49
N LEU A 350 -8.44 -1.29 15.59
CA LEU A 350 -7.04 -1.59 15.92
C LEU A 350 -6.36 -0.37 16.56
N CYS A 351 -6.49 0.81 15.96
CA CYS A 351 -5.87 2.05 16.45
C CYS A 351 -6.41 2.46 17.83
N LYS A 352 -7.74 2.46 18.00
CA LYS A 352 -8.38 2.75 19.30
C LYS A 352 -7.88 1.81 20.40
N THR A 353 -7.80 0.52 20.10
CA THR A 353 -7.31 -0.50 21.05
C THR A 353 -5.82 -0.36 21.35
N TRP A 354 -5.00 -0.02 20.35
CA TRP A 354 -3.58 0.25 20.52
C TRP A 354 -3.34 1.47 21.42
N LEU A 355 -4.08 2.56 21.20
CA LEU A 355 -3.99 3.78 22.01
C LEU A 355 -4.45 3.53 23.45
N GLN A 356 -5.50 2.73 23.68
CA GLN A 356 -5.95 2.37 25.02
C GLN A 356 -4.91 1.48 25.74
N ARG A 357 -4.38 0.44 25.09
CA ARG A 357 -3.40 -0.49 25.69
C ARG A 357 -2.00 0.10 25.85
N THR A 358 -1.70 1.25 25.22
CA THR A 358 -0.49 2.04 25.48
C THR A 358 -0.71 3.21 26.45
N GLY A 359 -1.93 3.35 27.01
CA GLY A 359 -2.26 4.43 27.95
C GLY A 359 -2.18 5.82 27.31
N ASN A 360 -2.49 5.92 26.02
CA ASN A 360 -2.38 7.13 25.20
C ASN A 360 -3.75 7.67 24.75
N TRP A 361 -4.79 6.83 24.70
CA TRP A 361 -6.16 7.24 24.37
C TRP A 361 -6.66 8.34 25.30
N GLU A 362 -6.51 8.13 26.61
CA GLU A 362 -6.92 9.06 27.65
C GLU A 362 -6.08 10.33 27.65
N LYS A 363 -4.80 10.28 27.26
CA LYS A 363 -3.93 11.46 27.17
C LYS A 363 -4.34 12.39 26.03
N LEU A 364 -4.73 11.82 24.89
CA LEU A 364 -5.07 12.58 23.67
C LEU A 364 -6.52 13.07 23.67
N PHE A 365 -7.46 12.23 24.11
CA PHE A 365 -8.91 12.48 23.94
C PHE A 365 -9.64 12.79 25.25
N GLN A 366 -8.91 13.20 26.29
CA GLN A 366 -9.39 13.51 27.66
C GLN A 366 -10.52 14.54 27.78
N LYS A 367 -10.86 15.24 26.68
CA LYS A 367 -11.91 16.28 26.61
C LYS A 367 -13.02 15.93 25.62
N ASP A 368 -12.89 14.86 24.84
CA ASP A 368 -13.78 14.55 23.73
C ASP A 368 -14.89 13.59 24.19
N ASN A 369 -15.80 14.10 25.03
CA ASN A 369 -16.94 13.37 25.61
C ASN A 369 -18.01 12.94 24.57
N ARG A 370 -17.65 12.86 23.28
CA ARG A 370 -18.53 12.49 22.16
C ARG A 370 -18.21 11.08 21.69
N GLU A 371 -18.51 10.07 22.51
CA GLU A 371 -18.22 8.65 22.21
C GLU A 371 -18.76 8.15 20.86
N ALA A 372 -19.78 8.83 20.31
CA ALA A 372 -20.40 8.54 19.02
C ALA A 372 -19.55 8.95 17.79
N ASN A 373 -18.58 9.84 17.94
CA ASN A 373 -17.82 10.42 16.81
C ASN A 373 -16.37 9.90 16.76
N LEU A 374 -15.80 9.81 15.55
CA LEU A 374 -14.36 9.59 15.39
C LEU A 374 -13.57 10.86 15.77
N PRO A 375 -12.43 10.74 16.48
CA PRO A 375 -11.54 11.87 16.72
C PRO A 375 -11.02 12.48 15.42
N GLU A 376 -10.73 13.79 15.42
CA GLU A 376 -10.30 14.51 14.21
C GLU A 376 -9.03 13.91 13.57
N ALA A 377 -8.09 13.43 14.40
CA ALA A 377 -6.90 12.71 13.93
C ALA A 377 -7.22 11.43 13.14
N PHE A 378 -8.27 10.69 13.55
CA PHE A 378 -8.73 9.50 12.83
C PHE A 378 -9.35 9.90 11.49
N LEU A 379 -10.11 11.00 11.46
CA LEU A 379 -10.72 11.54 10.25
C LEU A 379 -9.67 12.01 9.24
N ARG A 380 -8.62 12.71 9.68
CA ARG A 380 -7.48 13.07 8.84
C ARG A 380 -6.72 11.83 8.35
N GLY A 381 -6.49 10.84 9.20
CA GLY A 381 -5.79 9.60 8.81
C GLY A 381 -6.55 8.84 7.71
N LEU A 382 -7.87 8.68 7.88
CA LEU A 382 -8.76 8.02 6.92
C LEU A 382 -8.91 8.77 5.58
N SER A 383 -8.65 10.08 5.55
CA SER A 383 -8.70 10.91 4.34
C SER A 383 -7.33 11.20 3.71
N THR A 384 -6.23 10.75 4.32
CA THR A 384 -4.85 10.95 3.82
C THR A 384 -4.06 9.66 3.57
N ALA A 385 -4.54 8.50 4.02
CA ALA A 385 -3.86 7.20 3.84
C ALA A 385 -3.60 6.88 2.35
N HIS A 386 -2.35 6.63 1.96
CA HIS A 386 -1.97 6.43 0.55
C HIS A 386 -1.24 5.10 0.26
N ILE A 387 -1.74 4.37 -0.73
CA ILE A 387 -1.09 3.17 -1.29
C ILE A 387 -1.20 3.19 -2.82
N SER A 388 -0.07 3.02 -3.51
CA SER A 388 -0.04 3.01 -4.99
C SER A 388 -0.59 1.68 -5.53
N GLY A 389 -1.13 1.70 -6.75
CA GLY A 389 -1.58 0.50 -7.47
C GLY A 389 -2.85 -0.16 -6.91
N ARG A 390 -3.64 0.56 -6.11
CA ARG A 390 -4.99 0.18 -5.69
C ARG A 390 -5.95 1.34 -5.98
N ALA A 391 -6.95 1.10 -6.82
CA ALA A 391 -7.97 2.08 -7.20
C ALA A 391 -7.40 3.48 -7.52
N GLN A 392 -6.20 3.55 -8.12
CA GLN A 392 -5.43 4.78 -8.30
C GLN A 392 -5.69 5.38 -9.68
N ILE A 393 -5.94 6.69 -9.75
CA ILE A 393 -6.06 7.42 -11.02
C ILE A 393 -4.76 8.21 -11.24
N VAL A 394 -4.23 8.18 -12.46
CA VAL A 394 -3.09 8.99 -12.90
C VAL A 394 -3.43 9.66 -14.22
N HIS A 395 -3.35 10.98 -14.27
CA HIS A 395 -3.50 11.76 -15.49
C HIS A 395 -2.13 11.93 -16.14
N ASP A 396 -1.96 11.45 -17.36
CA ASP A 396 -0.70 11.48 -18.10
C ASP A 396 -0.57 12.82 -18.85
N SER A 397 -0.33 13.89 -18.09
CA SER A 397 -0.15 15.24 -18.61
C SER A 397 1.20 15.35 -19.32
N SER A 398 1.18 15.67 -20.62
CA SER A 398 2.35 15.76 -21.51
C SER A 398 3.35 16.90 -21.19
N SER A 399 3.17 17.58 -20.06
CA SER A 399 3.96 18.72 -19.59
C SER A 399 5.36 18.38 -19.04
N SER A 400 5.81 17.12 -19.13
CA SER A 400 7.19 16.73 -18.78
C SER A 400 8.23 17.11 -19.86
N ILE A 401 7.78 17.52 -21.05
CA ILE A 401 8.66 18.10 -22.08
C ILE A 401 8.85 19.59 -21.79
N SER A 402 9.97 19.94 -21.15
CA SER A 402 10.48 21.32 -21.14
C SER A 402 10.77 21.79 -22.57
N HIS A 403 10.48 23.06 -22.86
CA HIS A 403 10.56 23.71 -24.19
C HIS A 403 9.39 23.48 -25.16
N VAL A 404 8.15 23.69 -24.70
CA VAL A 404 7.01 24.06 -25.58
C VAL A 404 6.31 25.30 -25.01
N SER A 405 5.87 26.22 -25.88
CA SER A 405 5.16 27.44 -25.50
C SER A 405 3.76 27.16 -24.91
N PRO A 406 3.20 28.03 -24.05
CA PRO A 406 1.91 27.79 -23.39
C PRO A 406 0.73 27.52 -24.33
N GLU A 407 0.78 28.09 -25.54
CA GLU A 407 -0.28 28.04 -26.56
C GLU A 407 -0.55 26.65 -27.15
N VAL A 408 0.32 25.66 -26.89
CA VAL A 408 0.18 24.27 -27.40
C VAL A 408 -0.44 23.33 -26.34
N ALA A 409 -0.56 23.76 -25.09
CA ALA A 409 -1.10 22.93 -24.01
C ALA A 409 -2.59 22.60 -24.17
N GLU A 410 -3.35 23.47 -24.86
CA GLU A 410 -4.80 23.31 -25.06
C GLU A 410 -5.17 22.37 -26.23
N THR A 411 -4.18 21.91 -27.02
CA THR A 411 -4.42 21.12 -28.25
C THR A 411 -4.08 19.62 -28.13
N SER A 412 -4.10 19.04 -26.93
CA SER A 412 -3.90 17.60 -26.71
C SER A 412 -5.17 16.92 -26.17
N GLY A 413 -5.41 15.68 -26.59
CA GLY A 413 -6.42 14.81 -25.98
C GLY A 413 -6.05 14.38 -24.56
N ASP A 414 -7.03 13.86 -23.82
CA ASP A 414 -6.86 13.42 -22.43
C ASP A 414 -6.37 11.96 -22.39
N LEU A 415 -5.29 11.66 -21.67
CA LEU A 415 -4.87 10.29 -21.34
C LEU A 415 -4.93 10.06 -19.82
N ILE A 416 -5.76 9.12 -19.40
CA ILE A 416 -6.06 8.85 -17.98
C ILE A 416 -5.91 7.35 -17.71
N PHE A 417 -4.95 7.00 -16.86
CA PHE A 417 -4.72 5.64 -16.38
C PHE A 417 -5.47 5.38 -15.07
N TYR A 418 -6.18 4.26 -15.04
CA TYR A 418 -6.89 3.72 -13.88
C TYR A 418 -6.15 2.44 -13.47
N LEU A 419 -5.51 2.45 -12.30
CA LEU A 419 -4.48 1.50 -11.91
C LEU A 419 -4.93 0.69 -10.68
N ASP A 420 -5.16 -0.62 -10.86
CA ASP A 420 -5.48 -1.51 -9.75
C ASP A 420 -4.93 -2.93 -9.97
N GLY A 421 -4.11 -3.42 -9.04
CA GLY A 421 -3.43 -4.71 -9.12
C GLY A 421 -4.28 -5.95 -8.85
N ALA A 422 -5.60 -5.90 -9.08
CA ALA A 422 -6.51 -7.04 -8.92
C ALA A 422 -6.10 -8.26 -9.78
N HIS A 423 -6.15 -9.44 -9.16
CA HIS A 423 -5.69 -10.70 -9.74
C HIS A 423 -6.41 -11.95 -9.17
N SER A 424 -7.59 -11.75 -8.55
CA SER A 424 -8.52 -12.81 -8.17
C SER A 424 -9.95 -12.37 -8.52
N PRO A 425 -10.93 -13.29 -8.64
CA PRO A 425 -12.26 -12.96 -9.16
C PRO A 425 -12.98 -11.85 -8.39
N GLU A 426 -12.87 -11.87 -7.06
CA GLU A 426 -13.47 -10.89 -6.14
C GLU A 426 -12.74 -9.54 -6.22
N SER A 427 -11.41 -9.58 -6.36
CA SER A 427 -10.59 -8.37 -6.54
C SER A 427 -10.91 -7.68 -7.87
N ILE A 428 -11.08 -8.48 -8.94
CA ILE A 428 -11.43 -8.00 -10.27
C ILE A 428 -12.84 -7.41 -10.29
N GLU A 429 -13.80 -8.02 -9.60
CA GLU A 429 -15.15 -7.45 -9.43
C GLU A 429 -15.12 -6.10 -8.69
N ALA A 430 -14.35 -5.99 -7.60
CA ALA A 430 -14.18 -4.74 -6.87
C ALA A 430 -13.52 -3.65 -7.74
N CYS A 431 -12.50 -4.02 -8.52
CA CYS A 431 -11.83 -3.16 -9.49
C CYS A 431 -12.78 -2.68 -10.60
N ALA A 432 -13.59 -3.59 -11.17
CA ALA A 432 -14.58 -3.29 -12.21
C ALA A 432 -15.68 -2.32 -11.73
N LYS A 433 -16.17 -2.50 -10.50
CA LYS A 433 -17.13 -1.58 -9.86
C LYS A 433 -16.51 -0.21 -9.63
N TRP A 434 -15.31 -0.13 -9.05
CA TRP A 434 -14.59 1.12 -8.87
C TRP A 434 -14.35 1.86 -10.19
N PHE A 435 -13.78 1.19 -11.20
CA PHE A 435 -13.52 1.77 -12.51
C PHE A 435 -14.80 2.35 -13.13
N SER A 436 -15.90 1.60 -13.05
CA SER A 436 -17.21 2.02 -13.56
C SER A 436 -17.79 3.27 -12.88
N VAL A 437 -17.51 3.47 -11.59
CA VAL A 437 -17.85 4.72 -10.88
C VAL A 437 -16.89 5.84 -11.28
N ALA A 438 -15.59 5.56 -11.33
CA ALA A 438 -14.54 6.55 -11.58
C ALA A 438 -14.62 7.17 -12.99
N VAL A 439 -14.87 6.38 -14.04
CA VAL A 439 -15.03 6.91 -15.41
C VAL A 439 -16.30 7.74 -15.58
N LYS A 440 -17.37 7.43 -14.82
CA LYS A 440 -18.60 8.24 -14.84
C LYS A 440 -18.41 9.57 -14.13
N GLY A 441 -17.71 9.57 -12.99
CA GLY A 441 -17.31 10.79 -12.29
C GLY A 441 -16.44 11.72 -13.15
N ASN A 442 -15.43 11.18 -13.85
CA ASN A 442 -14.56 12.00 -14.71
C ASN A 442 -15.26 12.56 -15.97
N ASN A 443 -16.38 11.96 -16.39
CA ASN A 443 -17.24 12.53 -17.44
C ASN A 443 -18.11 13.70 -16.94
N GLN A 444 -18.07 14.00 -15.63
CA GLN A 444 -18.57 15.23 -15.03
C GLN A 444 -17.35 16.06 -14.58
N SER A 445 -16.67 16.66 -15.55
CA SER A 445 -15.49 17.50 -15.32
C SER A 445 -15.85 18.79 -14.54
N PRO A 446 -14.90 19.44 -13.85
CA PRO A 446 -15.20 20.10 -12.58
C PRO A 446 -15.86 21.48 -12.70
N SER A 447 -17.15 21.55 -12.41
CA SER A 447 -17.75 22.78 -11.88
C SER A 447 -17.13 23.09 -10.51
N LEU A 448 -16.63 24.32 -10.33
CA LEU A 448 -16.02 24.80 -9.08
C LEU A 448 -16.97 24.61 -7.89
N VAL A 449 -16.67 23.64 -7.01
CA VAL A 449 -17.36 23.48 -5.73
C VAL A 449 -16.80 24.51 -4.73
N LEU A 450 -17.12 25.79 -4.97
CA LEU A 450 -17.16 26.75 -3.87
C LEU A 450 -18.36 26.37 -2.99
N SER A 451 -18.12 26.30 -1.68
CA SER A 451 -19.15 26.04 -0.68
C SER A 451 -20.16 27.18 -0.59
N SER A 452 -21.31 27.05 -1.25
CA SER A 452 -22.42 28.01 -1.16
C SER A 452 -23.20 27.85 0.15
N SER A 453 -22.64 28.41 1.23
CA SER A 453 -23.34 28.60 2.50
C SER A 453 -23.39 30.09 2.86
N HIS A 454 -24.57 30.53 3.28
CA HIS A 454 -24.97 31.89 3.71
C HIS A 454 -25.41 32.90 2.64
N ASN A 455 -26.55 33.50 2.97
CA ASN A 455 -27.27 34.58 2.28
C ASN A 455 -26.48 35.88 2.33
N ILE A 456 -26.59 36.70 1.27
CA ILE A 456 -26.63 38.17 1.37
C ILE A 456 -27.77 38.66 0.47
N GLU A 457 -28.51 39.67 0.93
CA GLU A 457 -29.66 40.25 0.25
C GLU A 457 -29.28 41.49 -0.60
N ASN A 458 -30.16 41.84 -1.55
CA ASN A 458 -30.44 43.20 -2.03
C ASN A 458 -29.28 44.23 -2.17
N ILE A 459 -28.80 44.43 -3.40
CA ILE A 459 -28.44 45.78 -3.89
C ILE A 459 -29.16 46.03 -5.23
N ASN A 460 -29.97 47.09 -5.29
CA ASN A 460 -30.59 47.60 -6.51
C ASN A 460 -29.82 48.84 -7.01
N VAL A 461 -29.26 48.81 -8.23
CA VAL A 461 -28.84 50.04 -8.92
C VAL A 461 -29.21 50.00 -10.42
N VAL A 462 -30.31 50.68 -10.72
CA VAL A 462 -30.59 51.53 -11.90
C VAL A 462 -29.96 51.14 -13.26
N TRP A 463 -30.84 50.82 -14.22
CA TRP A 463 -30.52 50.77 -15.65
C TRP A 463 -30.21 52.17 -16.22
N LYS A 464 -29.20 52.28 -17.11
CA LYS A 464 -29.19 53.31 -18.15
C LYS A 464 -28.25 52.97 -19.33
N ASN A 465 -28.65 53.44 -20.51
CA ASN A 465 -27.91 53.45 -21.78
C ASN A 465 -27.45 52.07 -22.28
N GLY A 466 -28.28 51.45 -23.13
CA GLY A 466 -27.95 50.16 -23.74
C GLY A 466 -26.92 50.26 -24.86
N HIS A 467 -25.95 49.35 -24.84
CA HIS A 467 -25.31 48.82 -26.03
C HIS A 467 -25.45 47.30 -26.01
N VAL A 468 -25.97 46.72 -27.08
CA VAL A 468 -26.04 45.26 -27.22
C VAL A 468 -24.69 44.76 -27.70
N GLN A 469 -23.91 44.21 -26.77
CA GLN A 469 -22.85 43.27 -27.10
C GLN A 469 -23.23 41.89 -26.55
N HIS A 470 -23.51 40.96 -27.46
CA HIS A 470 -23.59 39.55 -27.12
C HIS A 470 -22.18 39.02 -26.84
N GLU A 471 -21.72 39.15 -25.59
CA GLU A 471 -20.69 38.25 -25.10
C GLU A 471 -21.24 36.83 -25.08
N LYS A 472 -20.95 36.08 -26.15
CA LYS A 472 -21.15 34.64 -26.18
C LYS A 472 -20.21 34.04 -25.12
N CYS A 473 -20.76 33.70 -23.96
CA CYS A 473 -20.08 32.80 -23.04
C CYS A 473 -19.82 31.50 -23.80
N ASN A 474 -18.55 31.21 -24.09
CA ASN A 474 -18.18 30.14 -25.03
C ASN A 474 -18.40 28.77 -24.39
N ILE A 475 -19.58 28.22 -24.60
CA ILE A 475 -19.89 26.81 -24.34
C ILE A 475 -19.12 25.98 -25.38
N GLN A 476 -17.84 25.71 -25.09
CA GLN A 476 -16.93 24.89 -25.89
C GLN A 476 -16.32 23.74 -25.06
N GLU A 477 -17.15 23.07 -24.25
CA GLU A 477 -16.98 21.63 -24.11
C GLU A 477 -17.25 20.98 -25.49
N PHE A 478 -16.22 20.93 -26.34
CA PHE A 478 -16.25 20.10 -27.53
C PHE A 478 -16.53 18.65 -27.12
N ASN A 479 -17.40 17.96 -27.87
CA ASN A 479 -17.79 16.57 -27.61
C ASN A 479 -16.56 15.62 -27.64
N LYS A 480 -15.89 15.46 -26.50
CA LYS A 480 -14.71 14.59 -26.39
C LYS A 480 -15.11 13.13 -26.56
N ILE A 481 -14.51 12.47 -27.55
CA ILE A 481 -14.72 11.06 -27.88
C ILE A 481 -14.00 10.22 -26.82
N SER A 482 -14.75 9.76 -25.81
CA SER A 482 -14.21 8.99 -24.70
C SER A 482 -14.18 7.49 -25.02
N LYS A 483 -12.98 6.96 -25.34
CA LYS A 483 -12.74 5.53 -25.57
C LYS A 483 -12.18 4.89 -24.29
N LYS A 484 -12.66 3.69 -23.95
CA LYS A 484 -12.31 2.96 -22.71
C LYS A 484 -11.50 1.72 -23.07
N ILE A 485 -10.22 1.72 -22.71
CA ILE A 485 -9.28 0.68 -23.11
C ILE A 485 -8.96 -0.20 -21.90
N LEU A 486 -8.96 -1.52 -22.09
CA LEU A 486 -8.37 -2.44 -21.13
C LEU A 486 -6.90 -2.68 -21.49
N LEU A 487 -5.98 -2.49 -20.56
CA LEU A 487 -4.58 -2.90 -20.65
C LEU A 487 -4.36 -4.03 -19.63
N PHE A 488 -4.19 -5.26 -20.10
CA PHE A 488 -4.27 -6.45 -19.24
C PHE A 488 -3.09 -7.40 -19.44
N ASN A 489 -2.61 -7.95 -18.32
CA ASN A 489 -1.78 -9.14 -18.27
C ASN A 489 -1.94 -9.79 -16.89
N CYS A 490 -2.02 -11.12 -16.83
CA CYS A 490 -1.96 -11.87 -15.58
C CYS A 490 -0.82 -12.90 -15.62
N MET A 491 -0.44 -13.42 -14.46
CA MET A 491 0.53 -14.52 -14.36
C MET A 491 -0.13 -15.85 -14.76
N GLU A 492 0.63 -16.78 -15.34
CA GLU A 492 0.16 -18.12 -15.75
C GLU A 492 -0.50 -18.91 -14.61
N VAL A 493 -0.09 -18.68 -13.35
CA VAL A 493 -0.69 -19.25 -12.14
C VAL A 493 -2.08 -18.67 -11.77
N ARG A 494 -2.67 -17.83 -12.63
CA ARG A 494 -4.02 -17.26 -12.47
C ARG A 494 -4.81 -17.48 -13.75
N ASP A 495 -6.00 -18.06 -13.64
CA ASP A 495 -6.83 -18.41 -14.80
C ASP A 495 -7.53 -17.17 -15.42
N PRO A 496 -7.13 -16.71 -16.62
CA PRO A 496 -7.77 -15.58 -17.27
C PRO A 496 -9.22 -15.89 -17.71
N GLN A 497 -9.60 -17.16 -17.85
CA GLN A 497 -10.97 -17.57 -18.20
C GLN A 497 -11.96 -17.31 -17.07
N ILE A 498 -11.49 -17.12 -15.83
CA ILE A 498 -12.32 -16.64 -14.72
C ILE A 498 -12.21 -15.11 -14.60
N LEU A 499 -11.01 -14.54 -14.74
CA LEU A 499 -10.78 -13.11 -14.51
C LEU A 499 -11.42 -12.22 -15.59
N LEU A 500 -11.21 -12.50 -16.89
CA LEU A 500 -11.70 -11.63 -17.97
C LEU A 500 -13.24 -11.60 -18.07
N PRO A 501 -13.97 -12.73 -18.03
CA PRO A 501 -15.43 -12.69 -18.01
C PRO A 501 -16.00 -11.97 -16.78
N ARG A 502 -15.38 -12.12 -15.60
CA ARG A 502 -15.81 -11.40 -14.38
C ARG A 502 -15.60 -9.90 -14.50
N LEU A 503 -14.49 -9.46 -15.10
CA LEU A 503 -14.21 -8.05 -15.39
C LEU A 503 -15.25 -7.46 -16.35
N VAL A 504 -15.46 -8.10 -17.50
CA VAL A 504 -16.36 -7.61 -18.57
C VAL A 504 -17.81 -7.59 -18.09
N SER A 505 -18.30 -8.68 -17.50
CA SER A 505 -19.69 -8.77 -16.99
C SER A 505 -19.99 -7.77 -15.87
N THR A 506 -19.04 -7.54 -14.95
CA THR A 506 -19.21 -6.56 -13.87
C THR A 506 -19.21 -5.13 -14.39
N CYS A 507 -18.34 -4.79 -15.35
CA CYS A 507 -18.37 -3.49 -16.02
C CYS A 507 -19.68 -3.29 -16.79
N ALA A 508 -20.12 -4.28 -17.58
CA ALA A 508 -21.35 -4.22 -18.36
C ALA A 508 -22.60 -4.05 -17.48
N SER A 509 -22.68 -4.80 -16.37
CA SER A 509 -23.75 -4.67 -15.37
C SER A 509 -23.73 -3.30 -14.67
N SER A 510 -22.57 -2.65 -14.63
CA SER A 510 -22.38 -1.29 -14.13
C SER A 510 -22.60 -0.22 -15.20
N GLY A 511 -22.98 -0.56 -16.44
CA GLY A 511 -23.14 0.37 -17.55
C GLY A 511 -21.82 0.92 -18.12
N THR A 512 -20.75 0.12 -18.05
CA THR A 512 -19.41 0.46 -18.56
C THR A 512 -18.96 -0.61 -19.55
N PHE A 513 -18.60 -0.19 -20.76
CA PHE A 513 -18.11 -1.08 -21.82
C PHE A 513 -16.71 -0.64 -22.23
N PHE A 514 -15.82 -1.61 -22.50
CA PHE A 514 -14.53 -1.36 -23.12
C PHE A 514 -14.71 -1.27 -24.63
N SER A 515 -14.04 -0.32 -25.27
CA SER A 515 -14.05 -0.17 -26.73
C SER A 515 -12.98 -1.01 -27.41
N LYS A 516 -11.85 -1.27 -26.73
CA LYS A 516 -10.72 -2.09 -27.20
C LYS A 516 -9.98 -2.71 -25.99
N ALA A 517 -9.26 -3.80 -26.18
CA ALA A 517 -8.28 -4.32 -25.22
C ALA A 517 -6.85 -4.36 -25.82
N ILE A 518 -5.84 -4.30 -24.96
CA ILE A 518 -4.43 -4.39 -25.31
C ILE A 518 -3.77 -5.38 -24.34
N PHE A 519 -3.10 -6.38 -24.89
CA PHE A 519 -2.37 -7.40 -24.14
C PHE A 519 -0.87 -7.19 -24.32
N VAL A 520 -0.15 -7.13 -23.20
CA VAL A 520 1.28 -6.77 -23.16
C VAL A 520 2.06 -7.72 -22.26
N PRO A 521 3.32 -8.05 -22.57
CA PRO A 521 4.18 -8.77 -21.65
C PRO A 521 4.67 -7.85 -20.53
N SER A 522 4.71 -8.35 -19.30
CA SER A 522 5.33 -7.63 -18.17
C SER A 522 6.83 -7.35 -18.43
N ILE A 523 7.36 -6.29 -17.83
CA ILE A 523 8.79 -6.00 -17.77
C ILE A 523 9.37 -6.64 -16.51
N SER A 524 8.79 -6.35 -15.34
CA SER A 524 9.22 -6.93 -14.06
C SER A 524 8.90 -8.42 -14.01
N THR A 525 9.91 -9.22 -13.62
CA THR A 525 9.79 -10.67 -13.41
C THR A 525 9.82 -10.99 -11.92
N TYR A 526 9.14 -12.06 -11.51
CA TYR A 526 9.05 -12.48 -10.10
C TYR A 526 10.42 -12.81 -9.46
N ASN A 527 11.41 -13.17 -10.29
CA ASN A 527 12.71 -13.68 -9.85
C ASN A 527 13.78 -12.60 -9.60
N LYS A 528 13.49 -11.30 -9.85
CA LYS A 528 14.46 -10.21 -9.63
C LYS A 528 13.83 -9.06 -8.84
N VAL A 529 14.50 -8.64 -7.77
CA VAL A 529 14.19 -7.39 -7.06
C VAL A 529 14.76 -6.24 -7.90
N THR A 530 13.97 -5.19 -8.14
CA THR A 530 14.34 -4.08 -9.02
C THR A 530 14.17 -2.73 -8.32
N SER A 531 14.97 -1.75 -8.74
CA SER A 531 14.79 -0.35 -8.35
C SER A 531 13.75 0.34 -9.23
N GLY A 532 13.22 1.49 -8.77
CA GLY A 532 12.42 2.36 -9.63
C GLY A 532 13.21 2.96 -10.81
N THR A 533 14.53 3.12 -10.63
CA THR A 533 15.48 3.63 -11.63
C THR A 533 15.88 2.60 -12.69
N SER A 534 15.77 1.29 -12.39
CA SER A 534 16.16 0.18 -13.27
C SER A 534 15.74 0.42 -14.71
N VAL A 535 16.68 0.32 -15.66
CA VAL A 535 16.43 0.58 -17.07
C VAL A 535 15.41 -0.43 -17.60
N VAL A 536 14.26 0.07 -18.08
CA VAL A 536 13.32 -0.74 -18.87
C VAL A 536 13.97 -0.95 -20.24
N PRO A 537 14.23 -2.20 -20.68
CA PRO A 537 14.81 -2.43 -22.00
C PRO A 537 13.87 -1.90 -23.09
N SER A 538 14.37 -1.02 -23.96
CA SER A 538 13.63 -0.51 -25.12
C SER A 538 13.35 -1.63 -26.12
N ASP A 539 14.39 -2.41 -26.41
CA ASP A 539 14.38 -3.54 -27.31
C ASP A 539 14.37 -4.84 -26.51
N ILE A 540 13.35 -5.66 -26.75
CA ILE A 540 13.31 -7.06 -26.33
C ILE A 540 13.01 -7.89 -27.57
N SER A 541 14.02 -8.02 -28.43
CA SER A 541 13.98 -8.93 -29.57
C SER A 541 13.65 -10.35 -29.10
N SER A 542 12.71 -11.01 -29.78
CA SER A 542 12.24 -12.38 -29.51
C SER A 542 11.86 -12.66 -28.04
N LYS A 543 11.01 -11.81 -27.45
CA LYS A 543 10.13 -12.26 -26.36
C LYS A 543 9.07 -13.18 -26.95
N ASP A 544 8.79 -14.33 -26.30
CA ASP A 544 7.60 -15.10 -26.63
C ASP A 544 6.34 -14.31 -26.22
N LEU A 545 5.34 -14.30 -27.10
CA LEU A 545 4.05 -13.63 -26.95
C LEU A 545 2.88 -14.62 -26.98
N SER A 546 3.15 -15.93 -26.99
CA SER A 546 2.15 -17.01 -26.97
C SER A 546 1.08 -16.80 -25.89
N TRP A 547 1.48 -16.32 -24.70
CA TRP A 547 0.57 -15.96 -23.62
C TRP A 547 -0.31 -14.75 -23.97
N GLN A 548 0.26 -13.65 -24.49
CA GLN A 548 -0.52 -12.48 -24.88
C GLN A 548 -1.49 -12.79 -26.03
N PHE A 549 -1.10 -13.59 -27.03
CA PHE A 549 -2.00 -14.08 -28.07
C PHE A 549 -3.10 -15.01 -27.53
N SER A 550 -2.81 -15.79 -26.49
CA SER A 550 -3.82 -16.62 -25.81
C SER A 550 -4.84 -15.77 -25.05
N LEU A 551 -4.39 -14.71 -24.38
CA LEU A 551 -5.27 -13.69 -23.77
C LEU A 551 -6.12 -12.95 -24.82
N GLN A 552 -5.53 -12.63 -25.98
CA GLN A 552 -6.23 -11.99 -27.09
C GLN A 552 -7.37 -12.87 -27.63
N ARG A 553 -7.09 -14.13 -27.98
CA ARG A 553 -8.11 -15.10 -28.45
C ARG A 553 -9.26 -15.26 -27.44
N LEU A 554 -8.92 -15.35 -26.16
CA LEU A 554 -9.89 -15.45 -25.07
C LEU A 554 -10.79 -14.21 -24.99
N TRP A 555 -10.23 -13.01 -25.11
CA TRP A 555 -10.99 -11.75 -25.14
C TRP A 555 -11.94 -11.68 -26.32
N GLU A 556 -11.48 -12.01 -27.53
CA GLU A 556 -12.29 -11.99 -28.75
C GLU A 556 -13.45 -12.98 -28.66
N ARG A 557 -13.23 -14.18 -28.09
CA ARG A 557 -14.30 -15.14 -27.76
C ARG A 557 -15.32 -14.57 -26.77
N ILE A 558 -14.88 -13.82 -25.76
CA ILE A 558 -15.76 -13.17 -24.76
C ILE A 558 -16.59 -12.04 -25.38
N VAL A 559 -16.01 -11.26 -26.30
CA VAL A 559 -16.68 -10.10 -26.93
C VAL A 559 -17.63 -10.51 -28.05
N HIS A 560 -17.24 -11.50 -28.87
CA HIS A 560 -18.03 -11.89 -30.05
C HIS A 560 -18.90 -13.14 -29.84
N GLY A 561 -18.71 -13.91 -28.76
CA GLY A 561 -19.57 -15.05 -28.42
C GLY A 561 -19.49 -16.25 -29.37
N ILE A 562 -18.39 -16.37 -30.12
CA ILE A 562 -18.15 -17.41 -31.12
C ILE A 562 -17.05 -18.36 -30.61
N ASP A 563 -17.27 -19.68 -30.66
CA ASP A 563 -16.18 -20.64 -30.41
C ASP A 563 -15.16 -20.60 -31.55
N THR A 564 -13.91 -20.31 -31.18
CA THR A 564 -12.83 -19.96 -32.11
C THR A 564 -12.10 -21.16 -32.71
N ASP A 565 -12.62 -22.39 -32.57
CA ASP A 565 -12.07 -23.61 -33.18
C ASP A 565 -12.04 -23.53 -34.72
N LEU A 566 -12.93 -22.73 -35.32
CA LEU A 566 -12.88 -22.41 -36.76
C LEU A 566 -11.67 -21.54 -37.15
N LEU A 567 -11.06 -20.83 -36.21
CA LEU A 567 -9.90 -19.97 -36.43
C LEU A 567 -8.57 -20.72 -36.36
N GLU A 568 -8.51 -21.92 -35.77
CA GLU A 568 -7.27 -22.73 -35.67
C GLU A 568 -6.65 -23.06 -37.05
N LYS A 569 -7.47 -23.08 -38.10
CA LYS A 569 -7.06 -23.42 -39.46
C LYS A 569 -6.61 -22.22 -40.31
N SER A 570 -6.66 -21.00 -39.76
CA SER A 570 -6.28 -19.77 -40.46
C SER A 570 -5.39 -18.88 -39.60
N THR A 571 -4.24 -18.50 -40.15
CA THR A 571 -3.21 -17.61 -39.56
C THR A 571 -2.34 -18.23 -38.45
N LYS A 572 -1.18 -18.76 -38.88
CA LYS A 572 0.05 -18.50 -38.13
C LYS A 572 0.39 -17.01 -38.27
N MET A 573 0.09 -16.19 -37.27
CA MET A 573 0.60 -14.81 -37.22
C MET A 573 2.04 -14.79 -36.70
N ASP A 574 2.96 -15.41 -37.44
CA ASP A 574 4.41 -15.30 -37.24
C ASP A 574 4.97 -13.97 -37.83
N GLY A 575 4.09 -13.09 -38.34
CA GLY A 575 4.42 -11.80 -38.95
C GLY A 575 4.23 -10.62 -38.00
N ALA A 576 5.30 -9.87 -37.75
CA ALA A 576 5.33 -8.79 -36.78
C ALA A 576 4.96 -7.41 -37.38
N GLU A 577 3.70 -6.99 -37.26
CA GLU A 577 3.39 -5.57 -37.15
C GLU A 577 3.47 -5.15 -35.68
N THR A 578 4.28 -4.13 -35.38
CA THR A 578 4.78 -3.86 -34.02
C THR A 578 3.89 -2.95 -33.17
N SER A 579 2.82 -2.41 -33.75
CA SER A 579 1.75 -1.66 -33.08
C SER A 579 0.50 -1.66 -33.96
N PRO A 580 -0.72 -1.72 -33.39
CA PRO A 580 -1.95 -1.64 -34.19
C PRO A 580 -2.06 -0.33 -34.97
N HIS A 581 -2.65 -0.40 -36.17
CA HIS A 581 -2.86 0.77 -37.02
C HIS A 581 -3.72 1.82 -36.32
N ARG A 582 -3.56 3.11 -36.68
CA ARG A 582 -4.19 4.24 -35.96
C ARG A 582 -5.71 4.17 -35.95
N GLU A 583 -6.28 3.60 -37.00
CA GLU A 583 -7.73 3.39 -37.19
C GLU A 583 -8.33 2.41 -36.17
N PHE A 584 -7.54 1.54 -35.54
CA PHE A 584 -7.98 0.60 -34.50
C PHE A 584 -8.76 1.26 -33.35
N LEU A 585 -8.46 2.53 -32.99
CA LEU A 585 -9.22 3.25 -31.97
C LEU A 585 -10.58 3.78 -32.47
N TYR A 586 -10.72 3.97 -33.78
CA TYR A 586 -11.86 4.61 -34.44
C TYR A 586 -12.85 3.59 -35.02
N GLU A 587 -12.36 2.44 -35.50
CA GLU A 587 -13.15 1.29 -35.96
C GLU A 587 -14.20 0.84 -34.93
N ASP A 588 -15.47 0.81 -35.34
CA ASP A 588 -16.57 0.27 -34.54
C ASP A 588 -16.61 -1.27 -34.61
N ALA A 589 -16.65 -1.89 -33.43
CA ALA A 589 -16.63 -3.33 -33.21
C ALA A 589 -17.80 -4.10 -33.88
N SER A 590 -18.87 -3.40 -34.28
CA SER A 590 -20.01 -3.98 -35.00
C SER A 590 -19.73 -4.34 -36.46
N ASN A 591 -18.68 -3.76 -37.06
CA ASN A 591 -18.50 -3.75 -38.51
C ASN A 591 -17.46 -4.77 -39.01
N CYS A 592 -16.84 -5.52 -38.09
CA CYS A 592 -15.73 -6.41 -38.39
C CYS A 592 -16.11 -7.88 -38.12
N SER A 593 -16.15 -8.70 -39.18
CA SER A 593 -16.38 -10.14 -39.05
C SER A 593 -15.05 -10.90 -38.83
N PRO A 594 -15.01 -11.91 -37.93
CA PRO A 594 -13.80 -12.70 -37.68
C PRO A 594 -13.22 -13.41 -38.92
N SER A 595 -14.02 -13.57 -39.98
CA SER A 595 -13.63 -14.12 -41.29
C SER A 595 -12.46 -13.40 -41.95
N ASN A 596 -12.17 -12.15 -41.57
CA ASN A 596 -11.16 -11.33 -42.22
C ASN A 596 -9.76 -11.49 -41.60
N GLY A 597 -9.61 -12.29 -40.53
CA GLY A 597 -8.32 -12.53 -39.87
C GLY A 597 -7.77 -11.37 -39.03
N TYR A 598 -8.53 -10.27 -38.90
CA TYR A 598 -8.19 -9.11 -38.07
C TYR A 598 -9.03 -9.10 -36.78
N PHE A 599 -8.35 -9.00 -35.63
CA PHE A 599 -8.99 -8.85 -34.32
C PHE A 599 -9.33 -7.38 -34.06
N ALA A 600 -10.54 -6.96 -34.44
CA ALA A 600 -10.97 -5.58 -34.35
C ALA A 600 -11.19 -5.07 -32.91
N CYS A 601 -11.34 -5.97 -31.93
CA CYS A 601 -11.61 -5.60 -30.54
C CYS A 601 -10.37 -5.63 -29.63
N SER A 602 -9.22 -6.11 -30.11
CA SER A 602 -8.00 -6.20 -29.30
C SER A 602 -6.69 -6.27 -30.08
N ALA A 603 -5.60 -5.83 -29.45
CA ALA A 603 -4.24 -5.92 -29.98
C ALA A 603 -3.27 -6.57 -28.98
N VAL A 604 -2.22 -7.19 -29.51
CA VAL A 604 -1.00 -7.53 -28.75
C VAL A 604 0.07 -6.51 -29.11
N ILE A 605 0.77 -5.95 -28.12
CA ILE A 605 1.92 -5.06 -28.34
C ILE A 605 3.14 -5.64 -27.61
N PRO A 606 4.30 -5.81 -28.28
CA PRO A 606 5.45 -6.55 -27.73
C PRO A 606 6.15 -5.87 -26.54
N SER A 607 5.85 -4.61 -26.27
CA SER A 607 6.54 -3.80 -25.26
C SER A 607 5.60 -2.77 -24.64
N LEU A 608 5.65 -2.63 -23.31
CA LEU A 608 4.86 -1.64 -22.58
C LEU A 608 5.28 -0.19 -22.90
N PRO A 609 6.57 0.18 -22.96
CA PRO A 609 7.02 1.48 -23.49
C PRO A 609 6.43 1.81 -24.86
N LEU A 610 6.37 0.86 -25.80
CA LEU A 610 5.74 1.08 -27.10
C LEU A 610 4.22 1.30 -26.97
N THR A 611 3.56 0.57 -26.07
CA THR A 611 2.13 0.74 -25.76
C THR A 611 1.83 2.14 -25.20
N ILE A 612 2.58 2.58 -24.19
CA ILE A 612 2.39 3.90 -23.56
C ILE A 612 2.75 5.02 -24.55
N LYS A 613 3.81 4.85 -25.36
CA LYS A 613 4.14 5.78 -26.44
C LYS A 613 3.00 5.87 -27.46
N TRP A 614 2.48 4.75 -27.95
CA TRP A 614 1.37 4.71 -28.92
C TRP A 614 0.11 5.39 -28.35
N LEU A 615 -0.23 5.15 -27.08
CA LEU A 615 -1.33 5.85 -26.39
C LEU A 615 -1.10 7.38 -26.31
N ARG A 616 0.11 7.81 -25.93
CA ARG A 616 0.52 9.23 -25.90
C ARG A 616 0.51 9.87 -27.30
N ASP A 617 0.89 9.13 -28.33
CA ASP A 617 0.87 9.56 -29.72
C ASP A 617 -0.57 9.76 -30.23
N CYS A 618 -1.47 8.80 -29.95
CA CYS A 618 -2.87 8.88 -30.37
C CYS A 618 -3.63 10.09 -29.80
N VAL A 619 -3.42 10.45 -28.52
CA VAL A 619 -4.05 11.64 -27.92
C VAL A 619 -3.42 12.96 -28.37
N ARG A 620 -2.10 12.98 -28.63
CA ARG A 620 -1.40 14.17 -29.13
C ARG A 620 -1.85 14.55 -30.54
N GLU A 621 -2.20 13.56 -31.36
CA GLU A 621 -2.70 13.78 -32.72
C GLU A 621 -4.21 14.11 -32.78
N ASN A 622 -4.96 13.92 -31.69
CA ASN A 622 -6.42 14.06 -31.68
C ASN A 622 -6.91 14.81 -30.42
N PRO A 623 -7.05 16.15 -30.47
CA PRO A 623 -7.45 16.98 -29.32
C PRO A 623 -8.79 16.58 -28.70
N SER A 624 -9.72 16.07 -29.52
CA SER A 624 -11.05 15.60 -29.11
C SER A 624 -11.04 14.20 -28.48
N LEU A 625 -9.91 13.48 -28.44
CA LEU A 625 -9.85 12.11 -27.92
C LEU A 625 -9.66 12.11 -26.40
N ARG A 626 -10.41 11.26 -25.69
CA ARG A 626 -10.21 10.96 -24.27
C ARG A 626 -10.00 9.46 -24.09
N LEU A 627 -8.80 9.04 -23.71
CA LEU A 627 -8.46 7.65 -23.45
C LEU A 627 -8.51 7.35 -21.95
N GLN A 628 -9.47 6.50 -21.56
CA GLN A 628 -9.63 5.99 -20.19
C GLN A 628 -9.09 4.55 -20.15
N VAL A 629 -7.86 4.37 -19.67
CA VAL A 629 -7.13 3.09 -19.74
C VAL A 629 -7.16 2.38 -18.38
N LEU A 630 -7.87 1.26 -18.26
CA LEU A 630 -7.81 0.40 -17.07
C LEU A 630 -6.61 -0.54 -17.15
N VAL A 631 -5.74 -0.49 -16.15
CA VAL A 631 -4.56 -1.37 -16.00
C VAL A 631 -4.80 -2.33 -14.85
N THR A 632 -4.93 -3.62 -15.14
CA THR A 632 -5.30 -4.64 -14.14
C THR A 632 -4.85 -6.06 -14.56
N GLY A 633 -5.12 -7.06 -13.72
CA GLY A 633 -4.73 -8.47 -13.90
C GLY A 633 -3.46 -8.87 -13.15
N SER A 634 -2.57 -7.92 -12.86
CA SER A 634 -1.32 -8.15 -12.13
C SER A 634 -0.77 -6.88 -11.48
N LEU A 635 -0.25 -7.01 -10.26
CA LEU A 635 0.54 -5.94 -9.61
C LEU A 635 1.81 -5.62 -10.40
N HIS A 636 2.44 -6.60 -11.06
CA HIS A 636 3.64 -6.35 -11.88
C HIS A 636 3.33 -5.39 -13.04
N LEU A 637 2.22 -5.60 -13.77
CA LEU A 637 1.82 -4.71 -14.86
C LEU A 637 1.52 -3.28 -14.36
N VAL A 638 0.87 -3.14 -13.22
CA VAL A 638 0.58 -1.82 -12.62
C VAL A 638 1.86 -1.10 -12.17
N GLY A 639 2.81 -1.82 -11.59
CA GLY A 639 4.13 -1.28 -11.24
C GLY A 639 4.97 -0.91 -12.46
N ASP A 640 4.93 -1.74 -13.50
CA ASP A 640 5.58 -1.49 -14.79
C ASP A 640 4.98 -0.26 -15.49
N VAL A 641 3.66 -0.08 -15.50
CA VAL A 641 3.03 1.16 -16.00
C VAL A 641 3.48 2.37 -15.19
N LEU A 642 3.48 2.31 -13.86
CA LEU A 642 3.97 3.41 -13.03
C LEU A 642 5.45 3.73 -13.26
N LYS A 643 6.30 2.73 -13.53
CA LYS A 643 7.71 2.93 -13.91
C LYS A 643 7.87 3.64 -15.26
N VAL A 644 6.93 3.47 -16.19
CA VAL A 644 6.96 4.08 -17.52
C VAL A 644 6.31 5.47 -17.55
N ILE A 645 5.20 5.70 -16.85
CA ILE A 645 4.51 7.01 -16.86
C ILE A 645 5.11 8.05 -15.90
N ARG A 646 5.92 7.63 -14.92
CA ARG A 646 6.72 8.52 -14.06
C ARG A 646 8.08 8.89 -14.66
N ARG A 647 8.26 8.64 -15.97
CA ARG A 647 9.39 9.04 -16.82
C ARG A 647 8.85 9.94 -17.94
#